data_AF-A0A2V8IZR9-F1
#
_entry.id   AF-A0A2V8IZR9-F1
#
_cell.length_a   1.000
_cell.length_b   1.000
_cell.length_c   1.000
_cell.angle_alpha   90.00
_cell.angle_beta   90.00
_cell.angle_gamma   90.00
#
_symmetry.space_group_name_H-M   'P 1'
#
loop_
_entity.id
_entity.type
_entity.pdbx_description
1 polymer ?
#
loop_
_entity_poly.entity_id
_entity_poly.type
_entity_poly.pdbx_seq_one_letter_code
_entity_poly.pdbx_strand_id
1 'polypeptide(L)'
;SQQQRQIIAATFNIQRDRKTMPAQRLRESSVVVGLMQKRLREQVTELVTNFATRVGDQAERFRKITDFLKQGLPEMQAAEGKLQGASPEAALAPEQHALEFLQKAEEEYELQVSASRNQQGGGGGGQDKMAEELADLFELEVDRMANQYETTQRASQQQADQKIDALAEKLKELARRQEQEAERQRRRAASGQGSGGGDTERALADQAEEAARQLEKLAREENRPEAAAAARSLQQAADAMRQAAANGDPNAAAQAAGATEQLREAERQLQQAQSARTGRDLGDAVRQAEALAREQQEIQKDVNNLDAAANSRRDKVQQLSARKQALAGKVDQLEKQLDRSAGAMFKDERDASRKLTEAANGIRDKRIEDKIRYSDQMLRAGGQTSDVSAFERDIQSNLDDLRQKVGDAASAVGRSKTDATTQALDKARQLAQGMESLGERMRGQRGQQAQNGEGQQGRQGQHSDRQGQGQQGQNGRQGQQGQNQGQGQRGQSGQQGQQGQGQQGQQGGNGGRNTGEPTQGGRNGDGDTRGGEFRPDAGALGDSRPGGARFSGEDVRQFRGEVRQRTADAEQLRRLLKDQKIDAKDLDDILRGLRQLDSDSAYQNPEALAKLEGAVTSNIKRFEYMLRRRLDSNANQVFLSGSDDVPEQYRKLVEQYYRALSKGGGK
;
A
#
# COMPACT_ATOMS: atom_id res chain seq x y z
N SER A 1 -8.70 34.74 -8.86
CA SER A 1 -9.95 34.67 -8.06
C SER A 1 -9.96 33.52 -7.04
N GLN A 2 -9.49 32.30 -7.37
CA GLN A 2 -9.56 31.12 -6.49
C GLN A 2 -8.90 31.33 -5.10
N GLN A 3 -7.71 31.90 -5.05
CA GLN A 3 -7.04 32.20 -3.77
C GLN A 3 -7.83 33.18 -2.90
N GLN A 4 -8.47 34.19 -3.50
CA GLN A 4 -9.35 35.11 -2.77
C GLN A 4 -10.56 34.39 -2.18
N ARG A 5 -11.14 33.40 -2.88
CA ARG A 5 -12.22 32.55 -2.34
C ARG A 5 -11.76 31.72 -1.13
N GLN A 6 -10.53 31.20 -1.17
CA GLN A 6 -9.95 30.47 -0.03
C GLN A 6 -9.73 31.39 1.17
N ILE A 7 -9.24 32.61 0.95
CA ILE A 7 -9.09 33.62 2.00
C ILE A 7 -10.44 33.97 2.63
N ILE A 8 -11.47 34.25 1.82
CA ILE A 8 -12.84 34.50 2.31
C ILE A 8 -13.36 33.32 3.13
N ALA A 9 -13.16 32.09 2.67
CA ALA A 9 -13.57 30.90 3.40
C ALA A 9 -12.85 30.78 4.76
N ALA A 10 -11.55 31.09 4.80
CA ALA A 10 -10.79 31.13 6.04
C ALA A 10 -11.27 32.23 7.00
N THR A 11 -11.49 33.45 6.49
CA THR A 11 -12.04 34.58 7.26
C THR A 11 -13.43 34.27 7.79
N PHE A 12 -14.28 33.64 6.99
CA PHE A 12 -15.62 33.20 7.40
C PHE A 12 -15.57 32.15 8.51
N ASN A 13 -14.67 31.15 8.41
CA ASN A 13 -14.48 30.15 9.45
C ASN A 13 -14.03 30.78 10.77
N ILE A 14 -13.09 31.72 10.72
CA ILE A 14 -12.64 32.46 11.90
C ILE A 14 -13.80 33.26 12.52
N GLN A 15 -14.59 33.95 11.68
CA GLN A 15 -15.74 34.72 12.15
C GLN A 15 -16.83 33.84 12.77
N ARG A 16 -17.11 32.68 12.17
CA ARG A 16 -18.06 31.69 12.69
C ARG A 16 -17.63 31.19 14.07
N ASP A 17 -16.35 30.85 14.20
CA ASP A 17 -15.81 30.23 15.40
C ASP A 17 -15.41 31.26 16.48
N ARG A 18 -15.53 32.56 16.19
CA ARG A 18 -15.16 33.68 17.07
C ARG A 18 -15.77 33.60 18.47
N LYS A 19 -17.02 33.15 18.60
CA LYS A 19 -17.72 33.05 19.90
C LYS A 19 -17.18 31.92 20.78
N THR A 20 -16.61 30.90 20.16
CA THR A 20 -16.06 29.70 20.82
C THR A 20 -14.53 29.71 20.91
N MET A 21 -13.88 30.67 20.24
CA MET A 21 -12.43 30.76 20.11
C MET A 21 -11.81 31.72 21.14
N PRO A 22 -10.72 31.34 21.83
CA PRO A 22 -9.99 32.25 22.72
C PRO A 22 -9.51 33.50 21.99
N ALA A 23 -9.54 34.66 22.66
CA ALA A 23 -9.18 35.96 22.06
C ALA A 23 -7.74 36.03 21.49
N GLN A 24 -6.82 35.22 22.03
CA GLN A 24 -5.47 35.08 21.50
C GLN A 24 -5.44 34.29 20.19
N ARG A 25 -6.12 33.15 20.15
CA ARG A 25 -6.22 32.30 18.96
C ARG A 25 -6.98 32.99 17.82
N LEU A 26 -7.97 33.81 18.15
CA LEU A 26 -8.68 34.65 17.19
C LEU A 26 -7.73 35.66 16.53
N ARG A 27 -6.89 36.33 17.34
CA ARG A 27 -5.86 37.25 16.84
C ARG A 27 -4.86 36.55 15.94
N GLU A 28 -4.29 35.44 16.39
CA GLU A 28 -3.32 34.65 15.62
C GLU A 28 -3.91 34.19 14.29
N SER A 29 -5.11 33.60 14.30
CA SER A 29 -5.77 33.12 13.07
C SER A 29 -6.08 34.27 12.11
N SER A 30 -6.55 35.42 12.63
CA SER A 30 -6.83 36.60 11.80
C SER A 30 -5.55 37.19 11.19
N VAL A 31 -4.45 37.24 11.94
CA VAL A 31 -3.15 37.69 11.43
C VAL A 31 -2.63 36.75 10.34
N VAL A 32 -2.77 35.43 10.50
CA VAL A 32 -2.37 34.44 9.48
C VAL A 32 -3.13 34.66 8.18
N VAL A 33 -4.45 34.85 8.25
CA VAL A 33 -5.25 35.12 7.05
C VAL A 33 -4.92 36.50 6.46
N GLY A 34 -4.61 37.49 7.31
CA GLY A 34 -4.10 38.79 6.87
C GLY A 34 -2.78 38.69 6.09
N LEU A 35 -1.87 37.79 6.49
CA LEU A 35 -0.64 37.52 5.75
C LEU A 35 -0.92 36.87 4.39
N MET A 36 -1.91 35.98 4.31
CA MET A 36 -2.35 35.39 3.03
C MET A 36 -2.93 36.47 2.10
N GLN A 37 -3.78 37.36 2.63
CA GLN A 37 -4.33 38.49 1.89
C GLN A 37 -3.24 39.47 1.41
N LYS A 38 -2.24 39.74 2.25
CA LYS A 38 -1.07 40.55 1.90
C LYS A 38 -0.28 39.93 0.74
N ARG A 39 0.02 38.63 0.83
CA ARG A 39 0.74 37.90 -0.22
C ARG A 39 -0.02 37.93 -1.54
N LEU A 40 -1.34 37.72 -1.51
CA LEU A 40 -2.17 37.81 -2.71
C LEU A 40 -2.16 39.23 -3.30
N ARG A 41 -2.25 40.27 -2.46
CA ARG A 41 -2.16 41.66 -2.91
C ARG A 41 -0.81 41.95 -3.60
N GLU A 42 0.29 41.47 -3.03
CA GLU A 42 1.63 41.60 -3.62
C GLU A 42 1.71 40.89 -4.97
N GLN A 43 1.17 39.68 -5.09
CA GLN A 43 1.09 38.94 -6.35
C GLN A 43 0.27 39.68 -7.42
N VAL A 44 -0.88 40.26 -7.05
CA VAL A 44 -1.70 41.06 -7.98
C VAL A 44 -0.98 42.36 -8.36
N THR A 45 -0.22 42.96 -7.44
CA THR A 45 0.59 44.17 -7.70
C THR A 45 1.71 43.86 -8.70
N GLU A 46 2.42 42.75 -8.49
CA GLU A 46 3.46 42.27 -9.40
C GLU A 46 2.88 41.99 -10.79
N LEU A 47 1.73 41.32 -10.84
CA LEU A 47 1.02 41.02 -12.09
C LEU A 47 0.65 42.30 -12.85
N VAL A 48 0.07 43.30 -12.19
CA VAL A 48 -0.26 44.59 -12.80
C VAL A 48 0.99 45.33 -13.30
N THR A 49 2.10 45.24 -12.55
CA THR A 49 3.37 45.89 -12.90
C THR A 49 4.02 45.22 -14.12
N ASN A 50 4.07 43.90 -14.14
CA ASN A 50 4.57 43.10 -15.26
C ASN A 50 3.74 43.38 -16.52
N PHE A 51 2.43 43.55 -16.35
CA PHE A 51 1.51 43.90 -17.44
C PHE A 51 1.79 45.30 -18.00
N ALA A 52 1.88 46.31 -17.13
CA ALA A 52 2.15 47.70 -17.53
C ALA A 52 3.52 47.84 -18.23
N THR A 53 4.53 47.09 -17.80
CA THR A 53 5.88 47.16 -18.36
C THR A 53 5.97 46.52 -19.74
N ARG A 54 5.12 45.54 -20.06
CA ARG A 54 5.19 44.75 -21.31
C ARG A 54 4.24 45.19 -22.42
N VAL A 55 3.14 45.88 -22.11
CA VAL A 55 2.06 46.16 -23.08
C VAL A 55 2.23 47.48 -23.85
N GLY A 56 2.98 48.46 -23.33
CA GLY A 56 3.16 49.75 -24.01
C GLY A 56 1.83 50.43 -24.41
N ASP A 57 1.78 51.07 -25.59
CA ASP A 57 0.60 51.80 -26.11
C ASP A 57 -0.60 50.92 -26.53
N GLN A 58 -0.49 49.59 -26.53
CA GLN A 58 -1.62 48.66 -26.84
C GLN A 58 -2.53 48.41 -25.62
N ALA A 59 -2.38 49.23 -24.57
CA ALA A 59 -3.07 49.15 -23.28
C ALA A 59 -4.60 49.13 -23.41
N GLU A 60 -5.19 49.68 -24.47
CA GLU A 60 -6.66 49.82 -24.63
C GLU A 60 -7.44 48.49 -24.51
N ARG A 61 -6.91 47.40 -25.07
CA ARG A 61 -7.61 46.09 -25.10
C ARG A 61 -7.65 45.39 -23.75
N PHE A 62 -6.55 45.45 -23.00
CA PHE A 62 -6.43 44.82 -21.67
C PHE A 62 -6.54 45.83 -20.53
N ARG A 63 -6.86 47.10 -20.86
CA ARG A 63 -7.00 48.20 -19.90
C ARG A 63 -8.00 47.84 -18.83
N LYS A 64 -9.16 47.35 -19.24
CA LYS A 64 -10.25 46.91 -18.36
C LYS A 64 -9.80 45.85 -17.36
N ILE A 65 -9.02 44.86 -17.81
CA ILE A 65 -8.47 43.80 -16.94
C ILE A 65 -7.54 44.43 -15.90
N THR A 66 -6.58 45.25 -16.34
CA THR A 66 -5.68 45.94 -15.39
C THR A 66 -6.39 46.94 -14.47
N ASP A 67 -7.45 47.58 -14.95
CA ASP A 67 -8.25 48.53 -14.18
C ASP A 67 -9.03 47.82 -13.10
N PHE A 68 -9.65 46.67 -13.41
CA PHE A 68 -10.28 45.82 -12.40
C PHE A 68 -9.28 45.30 -11.38
N LEU A 69 -8.10 44.84 -11.80
CA LEU A 69 -7.05 44.42 -10.87
C LEU A 69 -6.59 45.57 -9.97
N LYS A 70 -6.40 46.76 -10.52
CA LYS A 70 -6.06 47.98 -9.75
C LYS A 70 -7.16 48.40 -8.79
N GLN A 71 -8.42 48.22 -9.15
CA GLN A 71 -9.58 48.47 -8.28
C GLN A 71 -9.68 47.43 -7.14
N GLY A 72 -9.22 46.20 -7.37
CA GLY A 72 -9.16 45.16 -6.33
C GLY A 72 -8.06 45.36 -5.29
N LEU A 73 -6.92 45.95 -5.66
CA LEU A 73 -5.79 46.20 -4.74
C LEU A 73 -6.15 46.99 -3.45
N PRO A 74 -6.85 48.13 -3.50
CA PRO A 74 -7.23 48.87 -2.30
C PRO A 74 -8.20 48.08 -1.41
N GLU A 75 -9.10 47.28 -1.99
CA GLU A 75 -9.99 46.39 -1.24
C GLU A 75 -9.20 45.29 -0.52
N MET A 76 -8.22 44.67 -1.18
CA MET A 76 -7.31 43.71 -0.55
C MET A 76 -6.49 44.33 0.58
N GLN A 77 -6.05 45.58 0.41
CA GLN A 77 -5.32 46.31 1.45
C GLN A 77 -6.23 46.67 2.64
N ALA A 78 -7.48 47.04 2.38
CA ALA A 78 -8.47 47.29 3.43
C ALA A 78 -8.75 46.01 4.23
N ALA A 79 -8.96 44.87 3.54
CA ALA A 79 -9.11 43.56 4.17
C ALA A 79 -7.89 43.19 5.02
N GLU A 80 -6.67 43.36 4.49
CA GLU A 80 -5.42 43.14 5.22
C GLU A 80 -5.38 43.92 6.55
N GLY A 81 -5.70 45.22 6.52
CA GLY A 81 -5.71 46.06 7.72
C GLY A 81 -6.76 45.62 8.75
N LYS A 82 -7.95 45.19 8.31
CA LYS A 82 -9.02 44.68 9.19
C LYS A 82 -8.65 43.34 9.83
N LEU A 83 -7.98 42.46 9.09
CA LEU A 83 -7.49 41.16 9.57
C LEU A 83 -6.33 41.32 10.56
N GLN A 84 -5.40 42.25 10.31
CA GLN A 84 -4.34 42.60 11.26
C GLN A 84 -4.91 43.20 12.57
N GLY A 85 -6.01 43.95 12.48
CA GLY A 85 -6.78 44.43 13.61
C GLY A 85 -7.69 43.38 14.27
N ALA A 86 -7.54 42.08 13.93
CA ALA A 86 -8.32 40.96 14.45
C ALA A 86 -9.84 41.15 14.33
N SER A 87 -10.26 41.78 13.23
CA SER A 87 -11.66 42.09 12.91
C SER A 87 -12.08 41.35 11.63
N PRO A 88 -12.21 40.01 11.65
CA PRO A 88 -12.55 39.21 10.48
C PRO A 88 -13.92 39.57 9.88
N GLU A 89 -14.89 39.94 10.72
CA GLU A 89 -16.20 40.43 10.27
C GLU A 89 -16.11 41.64 9.34
N ALA A 90 -15.25 42.61 9.71
CA ALA A 90 -15.06 43.83 8.95
C ALA A 90 -14.18 43.62 7.70
N ALA A 91 -13.49 42.48 7.61
CA ALA A 91 -12.67 42.11 6.46
C ALA A 91 -13.49 41.45 5.34
N LEU A 92 -14.60 40.77 5.66
CA LEU A 92 -15.39 40.03 4.67
C LEU A 92 -15.90 40.91 3.52
N ALA A 93 -16.39 42.12 3.81
CA ALA A 93 -16.89 43.02 2.77
C ALA A 93 -15.80 43.44 1.76
N PRO A 94 -14.64 43.98 2.20
CA PRO A 94 -13.56 44.30 1.26
C PRO A 94 -12.97 43.04 0.59
N GLU A 95 -12.94 41.89 1.25
CA GLU A 95 -12.53 40.63 0.60
C GLU A 95 -13.48 40.22 -0.53
N GLN A 96 -14.78 40.39 -0.36
CA GLN A 96 -15.79 40.09 -1.38
C GLN A 96 -15.72 41.08 -2.54
N HIS A 97 -15.53 42.37 -2.28
CA HIS A 97 -15.31 43.37 -3.32
C HIS A 97 -14.03 43.08 -4.12
N ALA A 98 -12.93 42.72 -3.43
CA ALA A 98 -11.71 42.28 -4.09
C ALA A 98 -11.95 41.05 -4.98
N LEU A 99 -12.74 40.07 -4.51
CA LEU A 99 -13.12 38.91 -5.30
C LEU A 99 -13.92 39.30 -6.54
N GLU A 100 -14.89 40.20 -6.41
CA GLU A 100 -15.72 40.69 -7.53
C GLU A 100 -14.84 41.32 -8.62
N PHE A 101 -13.89 42.18 -8.24
CA PHE A 101 -12.95 42.78 -9.19
C PHE A 101 -12.03 41.73 -9.84
N LEU A 102 -11.55 40.76 -9.08
CA LEU A 102 -10.77 39.65 -9.64
C LEU A 102 -11.59 38.80 -10.62
N GLN A 103 -12.88 38.58 -10.35
CA GLN A 103 -13.77 37.84 -11.24
C GLN A 103 -14.11 38.62 -12.50
N LYS A 104 -14.34 39.93 -12.40
CA LYS A 104 -14.51 40.81 -13.57
C LYS A 104 -13.26 40.83 -14.45
N ALA A 105 -12.08 40.84 -13.83
CA ALA A 105 -10.82 40.73 -14.56
C ALA A 105 -10.67 39.37 -15.26
N GLU A 106 -11.08 38.28 -14.61
CA GLU A 106 -11.09 36.92 -15.18
C GLU A 106 -12.09 36.79 -16.33
N GLU A 107 -13.30 37.31 -16.18
CA GLU A 107 -14.35 37.30 -17.21
C GLU A 107 -13.95 38.14 -18.43
N GLU A 108 -13.44 39.35 -18.23
CA GLU A 108 -12.92 40.16 -19.35
C GLU A 108 -11.73 39.47 -20.03
N TYR A 109 -10.87 38.80 -19.28
CA TYR A 109 -9.78 38.02 -19.85
C TYR A 109 -10.30 36.83 -20.69
N GLU A 110 -11.25 36.06 -20.18
CA GLU A 110 -11.89 34.96 -20.92
C GLU A 110 -12.63 35.47 -22.17
N LEU A 111 -13.31 36.61 -22.09
CA LEU A 111 -13.95 37.27 -23.24
C LEU A 111 -12.92 37.72 -24.27
N GLN A 112 -11.79 38.28 -23.84
CA GLN A 112 -10.70 38.68 -24.73
C GLN A 112 -10.07 37.48 -25.44
N VAL A 113 -9.82 36.40 -24.70
CA VAL A 113 -9.22 35.16 -25.22
C VAL A 113 -10.19 34.43 -26.15
N SER A 114 -11.48 34.37 -25.79
CA SER A 114 -12.51 33.72 -26.62
C SER A 114 -12.87 34.53 -27.87
N ALA A 115 -12.90 35.86 -27.80
CA ALA A 115 -13.04 36.72 -28.97
C ALA A 115 -11.86 36.55 -29.94
N SER A 116 -10.64 36.36 -29.40
CA SER A 116 -9.45 36.05 -30.20
C SER A 116 -9.53 34.66 -30.85
N ARG A 117 -10.17 33.67 -30.20
CA ARG A 117 -10.36 32.31 -30.72
C ARG A 117 -11.51 32.20 -31.74
N ASN A 118 -12.59 32.97 -31.60
CA ASN A 118 -13.75 32.95 -32.51
C ASN A 118 -13.60 33.83 -33.75
N GLN A 119 -12.55 34.66 -33.83
CA GLN A 119 -12.18 35.42 -35.02
C GLN A 119 -11.18 34.65 -35.91
N GLN A 120 -11.12 33.32 -35.78
CA GLN A 120 -10.41 32.45 -36.70
C GLN A 120 -11.28 32.16 -37.94
N GLY A 121 -11.54 33.22 -38.70
CA GLY A 121 -12.41 33.19 -39.87
C GLY A 121 -12.34 34.48 -40.69
N GLY A 122 -11.12 34.99 -40.94
CA GLY A 122 -10.93 36.16 -41.81
C GLY A 122 -9.59 36.84 -41.55
N GLY A 123 -8.75 36.90 -42.57
CA GLY A 123 -7.37 37.39 -42.47
C GLY A 123 -7.23 38.81 -41.90
N GLY A 124 -6.26 38.98 -41.02
CA GLY A 124 -5.86 40.26 -40.44
C GLY A 124 -4.66 40.09 -39.50
N GLY A 125 -3.46 39.91 -40.07
CA GLY A 125 -2.25 39.66 -39.31
C GLY A 125 -1.75 40.88 -38.54
N GLY A 126 -1.57 40.76 -37.23
CA GLY A 126 -0.77 41.68 -36.44
C GLY A 126 -1.17 41.79 -34.97
N GLN A 127 -2.47 41.74 -34.65
CA GLN A 127 -2.98 42.08 -33.31
C GLN A 127 -3.41 40.87 -32.46
N ASP A 128 -3.79 39.75 -33.05
CA ASP A 128 -4.24 38.55 -32.30
C ASP A 128 -3.08 37.73 -31.72
N LYS A 129 -1.89 37.78 -32.34
CA LYS A 129 -0.70 37.04 -31.87
C LYS A 129 -0.20 37.55 -30.52
N MET A 130 -0.24 38.86 -30.29
CA MET A 130 0.20 39.43 -29.01
C MET A 130 -0.80 39.13 -27.88
N ALA A 131 -2.09 38.92 -28.19
CA ALA A 131 -3.09 38.51 -27.21
C ALA A 131 -2.93 37.04 -26.78
N GLU A 132 -2.63 36.13 -27.72
CA GLU A 132 -2.23 34.74 -27.42
C GLU A 132 -0.93 34.69 -26.61
N GLU A 133 0.06 35.49 -26.99
CA GLU A 133 1.34 35.56 -26.28
C GLU A 133 1.21 36.11 -24.84
N LEU A 134 0.29 37.05 -24.61
CA LEU A 134 -0.05 37.54 -23.27
C LEU A 134 -0.87 36.53 -22.46
N ALA A 135 -1.72 35.74 -23.13
CA ALA A 135 -2.49 34.68 -22.50
C ALA A 135 -1.61 33.50 -22.06
N ASP A 136 -0.70 33.07 -22.91
CA ASP A 136 0.31 32.04 -22.62
C ASP A 136 1.24 32.46 -21.47
N LEU A 137 1.57 33.76 -21.40
CA LEU A 137 2.39 34.31 -20.31
C LEU A 137 1.62 34.33 -18.98
N PHE A 138 0.35 34.71 -19.02
CA PHE A 138 -0.53 34.70 -17.85
C PHE A 138 -0.74 33.28 -17.35
N GLU A 139 -0.95 32.31 -18.26
CA GLU A 139 -1.02 30.88 -17.95
C GLU A 139 0.28 30.39 -17.29
N LEU A 140 1.45 30.79 -17.80
CA LEU A 140 2.76 30.44 -17.22
C LEU A 140 2.96 31.03 -15.80
N GLU A 141 2.53 32.26 -15.56
CA GLU A 141 2.66 32.92 -14.26
C GLU A 141 1.65 32.37 -13.23
N VAL A 142 0.44 32.04 -13.68
CA VAL A 142 -0.57 31.31 -12.89
C VAL A 142 -0.09 29.89 -12.57
N ASP A 143 0.46 29.16 -13.54
CA ASP A 143 1.04 27.83 -13.34
C ASP A 143 2.21 27.90 -12.34
N ARG A 144 3.06 28.92 -12.43
CA ARG A 144 4.15 29.12 -11.48
C ARG A 144 3.62 29.36 -10.06
N MET A 145 2.57 30.17 -9.91
CA MET A 145 1.92 30.41 -8.62
C MET A 145 1.23 29.14 -8.08
N ALA A 146 0.55 28.38 -8.94
CA ALA A 146 -0.09 27.12 -8.60
C ALA A 146 0.94 26.08 -8.15
N ASN A 147 2.02 25.90 -8.91
CA ASN A 147 3.11 24.97 -8.60
C ASN A 147 3.76 25.28 -7.24
N GLN A 148 3.98 26.55 -6.89
CA GLN A 148 4.57 26.93 -5.59
C GLN A 148 3.66 26.59 -4.40
N TYR A 149 2.36 26.83 -4.53
CA TYR A 149 1.38 26.50 -3.50
C TYR A 149 1.22 24.98 -3.37
N GLU A 150 1.08 24.30 -4.52
CA GLU A 150 0.93 22.85 -4.59
C GLU A 150 2.18 22.13 -4.06
N THR A 151 3.38 22.66 -4.30
CA THR A 151 4.62 22.07 -3.74
C THR A 151 4.63 22.10 -2.21
N THR A 152 4.15 23.19 -1.60
CA THR A 152 4.09 23.32 -0.14
C THR A 152 3.02 22.41 0.46
N GLN A 153 1.86 22.33 -0.19
CA GLN A 153 0.77 21.45 0.23
C GLN A 153 1.16 19.97 0.08
N ARG A 154 1.77 19.58 -1.06
CA ARG A 154 2.30 18.23 -1.29
C ARG A 154 3.37 17.85 -0.27
N ALA A 155 4.22 18.79 0.16
CA ALA A 155 5.22 18.52 1.19
C ALA A 155 4.60 18.22 2.57
N SER A 156 3.58 18.98 2.99
CA SER A 156 2.82 18.70 4.23
C SER A 156 2.15 17.32 4.17
N GLN A 157 1.46 17.05 3.06
CA GLN A 157 0.76 15.80 2.83
C GLN A 157 1.72 14.60 2.85
N GLN A 158 2.89 14.73 2.23
CA GLN A 158 3.94 13.70 2.24
C GLN A 158 4.46 13.41 3.65
N GLN A 159 4.63 14.43 4.50
CA GLN A 159 5.04 14.21 5.89
C GLN A 159 3.96 13.48 6.69
N ALA A 160 2.67 13.80 6.46
CA ALA A 160 1.58 13.08 7.08
C ALA A 160 1.51 11.61 6.61
N ASP A 161 1.69 11.37 5.32
CA ASP A 161 1.72 10.03 4.73
C ASP A 161 2.84 9.16 5.32
N GLN A 162 4.05 9.70 5.44
CA GLN A 162 5.16 8.98 6.08
C GLN A 162 4.88 8.62 7.54
N LYS A 163 4.20 9.51 8.28
CA LYS A 163 3.80 9.24 9.67
C LYS A 163 2.74 8.13 9.73
N ILE A 164 1.78 8.14 8.82
CA ILE A 164 0.75 7.08 8.72
C ILE A 164 1.40 5.74 8.39
N ASP A 165 2.32 5.70 7.43
CA ASP A 165 3.02 4.46 7.05
C ASP A 165 3.88 3.92 8.22
N ALA A 166 4.57 4.79 8.95
CA ALA A 166 5.31 4.42 10.15
C ALA A 166 4.39 3.90 11.28
N LEU A 167 3.19 4.48 11.41
CA LEU A 167 2.17 4.02 12.36
C LEU A 167 1.59 2.67 11.95
N ALA A 168 1.37 2.43 10.66
CA ALA A 168 0.91 1.15 10.13
C ALA A 168 1.92 0.03 10.41
N GLU A 169 3.23 0.27 10.21
CA GLU A 169 4.28 -0.71 10.54
C GLU A 169 4.35 -0.99 12.05
N LYS A 170 4.24 0.05 12.89
CA LYS A 170 4.17 -0.13 14.36
C LYS A 170 2.94 -0.93 14.78
N LEU A 171 1.79 -0.67 14.15
CA LEU A 171 0.54 -1.37 14.41
C LEU A 171 0.64 -2.84 14.03
N LYS A 172 1.28 -3.16 12.90
CA LYS A 172 1.56 -4.53 12.49
C LYS A 172 2.45 -5.27 13.49
N GLU A 173 3.48 -4.60 14.00
CA GLU A 173 4.32 -5.15 15.05
C GLU A 173 3.52 -5.37 16.35
N LEU A 174 2.68 -4.41 16.74
CA LEU A 174 1.82 -4.47 17.91
C LEU A 174 0.83 -5.64 17.81
N ALA A 175 0.15 -5.79 16.68
CA ALA A 175 -0.77 -6.90 16.40
C ALA A 175 -0.06 -8.25 16.50
N ARG A 176 1.17 -8.35 15.96
CA ARG A 176 1.97 -9.56 16.04
C ARG A 176 2.40 -9.90 17.47
N ARG A 177 2.72 -8.90 18.29
CA ARG A 177 3.04 -9.09 19.72
C ARG A 177 1.80 -9.52 20.50
N GLN A 178 0.67 -8.87 20.29
CA GLN A 178 -0.61 -9.24 20.92
C GLN A 178 -1.01 -10.67 20.58
N GLU A 179 -0.84 -11.10 19.32
CA GLU A 179 -1.18 -12.47 18.92
C GLU A 179 -0.31 -13.51 19.65
N GLN A 180 0.99 -13.23 19.82
CA GLN A 180 1.90 -14.10 20.59
C GLN A 180 1.51 -14.16 22.07
N GLU A 181 1.09 -13.03 22.65
CA GLU A 181 0.66 -12.98 24.05
C GLU A 181 -0.67 -13.69 24.27
N ALA A 182 -1.66 -13.46 23.40
CA ALA A 182 -2.93 -14.16 23.42
C ALA A 182 -2.75 -15.69 23.25
N GLU A 183 -1.83 -16.12 22.39
CA GLU A 183 -1.50 -17.55 22.24
C GLU A 183 -0.85 -18.13 23.50
N ARG A 184 0.07 -17.38 24.13
CA ARG A 184 0.69 -17.79 25.41
C ARG A 184 -0.34 -17.89 26.52
N GLN A 185 -1.28 -16.94 26.60
CA GLN A 185 -2.38 -16.98 27.57
C GLN A 185 -3.28 -18.20 27.34
N ARG A 186 -3.64 -18.51 26.08
CA ARG A 186 -4.41 -19.72 25.77
C ARG A 186 -3.69 -21.00 26.18
N ARG A 187 -2.39 -21.09 25.91
CA ARG A 187 -1.57 -22.26 26.32
C ARG A 187 -1.49 -22.40 27.84
N ARG A 188 -1.36 -21.29 28.58
CA ARG A 188 -1.33 -21.29 30.05
C ARG A 188 -2.68 -21.61 30.68
N ALA A 189 -3.77 -21.12 30.09
CA ALA A 189 -5.13 -21.46 30.48
C ALA A 189 -5.42 -22.96 30.25
N ALA A 190 -4.90 -23.53 29.16
CA ALA A 190 -5.00 -24.96 28.88
C ALA A 190 -4.15 -25.84 29.83
N SER A 191 -3.03 -25.32 30.34
CA SER A 191 -2.15 -26.03 31.29
C SER A 191 -2.49 -25.79 32.77
N GLY A 192 -3.57 -25.06 33.08
CA GLY A 192 -4.05 -24.83 34.45
C GLY A 192 -3.10 -24.02 35.34
N GLN A 193 -2.11 -23.32 34.76
CA GLN A 193 -1.11 -22.57 35.51
C GLN A 193 -1.49 -21.08 35.55
N GLY A 194 -1.71 -20.57 36.76
CA GLY A 194 -2.39 -19.30 37.05
C GLY A 194 -1.78 -18.03 36.46
N SER A 195 -2.66 -17.02 36.40
CA SER A 195 -2.54 -15.71 35.74
C SER A 195 -1.27 -14.93 36.09
N GLY A 196 -0.53 -14.54 35.06
CA GLY A 196 0.71 -13.77 35.15
C GLY A 196 1.07 -13.17 33.80
N GLY A 197 0.26 -12.22 33.34
CA GLY A 197 0.40 -11.50 32.06
C GLY A 197 -0.21 -10.09 32.03
N GLY A 198 -0.78 -9.58 33.13
CA GLY A 198 -1.48 -8.28 33.11
C GLY A 198 -0.60 -7.07 32.81
N ASP A 199 0.69 -7.10 33.17
CA ASP A 199 1.62 -6.00 32.92
C ASP A 199 1.99 -5.86 31.44
N THR A 200 2.09 -6.98 30.70
CA THR A 200 2.36 -6.96 29.26
C THR A 200 1.14 -6.49 28.49
N GLU A 201 -0.06 -7.00 28.83
CA GLU A 201 -1.30 -6.53 28.21
C GLU A 201 -1.53 -5.01 28.44
N ARG A 202 -1.19 -4.50 29.64
CA ARG A 202 -1.31 -3.06 29.93
C ARG A 202 -0.32 -2.23 29.11
N ALA A 203 0.92 -2.69 28.95
CA ALA A 203 1.90 -2.03 28.09
C ALA A 203 1.49 -2.03 26.60
N LEU A 204 0.91 -3.12 26.11
CA LEU A 204 0.36 -3.18 24.75
C LEU A 204 -0.84 -2.24 24.57
N ALA A 205 -1.70 -2.14 25.59
CA ALA A 205 -2.82 -1.22 25.59
C ALA A 205 -2.37 0.24 25.52
N ASP A 206 -1.35 0.63 26.28
CA ASP A 206 -0.79 1.98 26.26
C ASP A 206 -0.19 2.31 24.88
N GLN A 207 0.52 1.36 24.26
CA GLN A 207 1.05 1.53 22.89
C GLN A 207 -0.07 1.67 21.85
N ALA A 208 -1.14 0.88 21.97
CA ALA A 208 -2.32 0.99 21.09
C ALA A 208 -3.00 2.36 21.23
N GLU A 209 -3.14 2.87 22.45
CA GLU A 209 -3.72 4.19 22.71
C GLU A 209 -2.85 5.32 22.15
N GLU A 210 -1.53 5.27 22.34
CA GLU A 210 -0.61 6.25 21.77
C GLU A 210 -0.70 6.28 20.24
N ALA A 211 -0.71 5.11 19.59
CA ALA A 211 -0.88 5.00 18.14
C ALA A 211 -2.22 5.58 17.68
N ALA A 212 -3.30 5.31 18.44
CA ALA A 212 -4.62 5.84 18.13
C ALA A 212 -4.68 7.37 18.22
N ARG A 213 -4.10 7.96 19.26
CA ARG A 213 -4.02 9.43 19.43
C ARG A 213 -3.21 10.09 18.32
N GLN A 214 -2.12 9.46 17.89
CA GLN A 214 -1.31 9.94 16.76
C GLN A 214 -2.09 9.89 15.45
N LEU A 215 -2.79 8.79 15.17
CA LEU A 215 -3.65 8.67 13.99
C LEU A 215 -4.83 9.64 14.03
N GLU A 216 -5.46 9.86 15.18
CA GLU A 216 -6.56 10.82 15.33
C GLU A 216 -6.10 12.27 15.08
N LYS A 217 -4.92 12.64 15.59
CA LYS A 217 -4.32 13.95 15.31
C LYS A 217 -4.07 14.14 13.82
N LEU A 218 -3.43 13.15 13.17
CA LEU A 218 -3.16 13.19 11.73
C LEU A 218 -4.45 13.21 10.91
N ALA A 219 -5.46 12.44 11.33
CA ALA A 219 -6.77 12.40 10.67
C ALA A 219 -7.48 13.76 10.73
N ARG A 220 -7.37 14.49 11.84
CA ARG A 220 -7.95 15.83 12.01
C ARG A 220 -7.17 16.91 11.26
N GLU A 221 -5.84 16.86 11.30
CA GLU A 221 -4.98 17.84 10.62
C GLU A 221 -5.13 17.75 9.09
N GLU A 222 -5.25 16.53 8.55
CA GLU A 222 -5.28 16.29 7.09
C GLU A 222 -6.68 15.91 6.57
N ASN A 223 -7.74 15.99 7.40
CA ASN A 223 -9.12 15.62 7.06
C ASN A 223 -9.24 14.21 6.44
N ARG A 224 -8.63 13.20 7.06
CA ARG A 224 -8.62 11.82 6.55
C ARG A 224 -9.64 10.92 7.26
N PRO A 225 -10.79 10.62 6.64
CA PRO A 225 -11.84 9.82 7.28
C PRO A 225 -11.40 8.36 7.53
N GLU A 226 -10.54 7.80 6.67
CA GLU A 226 -10.03 6.42 6.83
C GLU A 226 -9.07 6.31 8.02
N ALA A 227 -8.20 7.30 8.22
CA ALA A 227 -7.31 7.35 9.39
C ALA A 227 -8.11 7.53 10.70
N ALA A 228 -9.22 8.29 10.66
CA ALA A 228 -10.13 8.41 11.80
C ALA A 228 -10.87 7.09 12.12
N ALA A 229 -11.20 6.29 11.10
CA ALA A 229 -11.75 4.95 11.31
C ALA A 229 -10.72 4.03 12.00
N ALA A 230 -9.48 4.00 11.50
CA ALA A 230 -8.42 3.18 12.07
C ALA A 230 -8.09 3.59 13.51
N ALA A 231 -8.09 4.90 13.81
CA ALA A 231 -7.90 5.41 15.16
C ALA A 231 -8.98 4.92 16.14
N ARG A 232 -10.24 4.84 15.69
CA ARG A 232 -11.35 4.31 16.52
C ARG A 232 -11.21 2.81 16.78
N SER A 233 -10.85 2.01 15.79
CA SER A 233 -10.59 0.57 15.98
C SER A 233 -9.39 0.34 16.92
N LEU A 234 -8.35 1.17 16.84
CA LEU A 234 -7.23 1.11 17.79
C LEU A 234 -7.61 1.48 19.22
N GLN A 235 -8.46 2.49 19.42
CA GLN A 235 -8.99 2.83 20.74
C GLN A 235 -9.77 1.65 21.34
N GLN A 236 -10.62 1.02 20.55
CA GLN A 236 -11.37 -0.18 20.96
C GLN A 236 -10.44 -1.35 21.31
N ALA A 237 -9.35 -1.53 20.55
CA ALA A 237 -8.34 -2.53 20.86
C ALA A 237 -7.65 -2.24 22.20
N ALA A 238 -7.23 -0.99 22.45
CA ALA A 238 -6.59 -0.57 23.69
C ALA A 238 -7.50 -0.78 24.91
N ASP A 239 -8.79 -0.47 24.78
CA ASP A 239 -9.77 -0.66 25.86
C ASP A 239 -10.00 -2.15 26.16
N ALA A 240 -10.09 -3.00 25.13
CA ALA A 240 -10.21 -4.44 25.30
C ALA A 240 -8.95 -5.05 25.95
N MET A 241 -7.75 -4.57 25.61
CA MET A 241 -6.49 -5.00 26.27
C MET A 241 -6.45 -4.57 27.74
N ARG A 242 -6.90 -3.35 28.06
CA ARG A 242 -6.99 -2.88 29.45
C ARG A 242 -7.96 -3.70 30.28
N GLN A 243 -9.09 -4.11 29.70
CA GLN A 243 -10.05 -4.97 30.36
C GLN A 243 -9.46 -6.38 30.58
N ALA A 244 -8.72 -6.92 29.59
CA ALA A 244 -8.03 -8.20 29.74
C ALA A 244 -6.90 -8.15 30.78
N ALA A 245 -6.24 -7.01 30.96
CA ALA A 245 -5.24 -6.77 32.00
C ALA A 245 -5.82 -6.60 33.42
N ALA A 246 -7.12 -6.28 33.54
CA ALA A 246 -7.76 -6.13 34.84
C ALA A 246 -8.00 -7.53 35.44
N ASN A 247 -7.06 -7.97 36.28
CA ASN A 247 -7.05 -9.29 36.94
C ASN A 247 -8.44 -9.72 37.46
N GLY A 248 -8.91 -10.89 37.02
CA GLY A 248 -10.01 -11.62 37.65
C GLY A 248 -11.22 -11.96 36.77
N ASP A 249 -11.25 -11.51 35.51
CA ASP A 249 -12.40 -11.77 34.63
C ASP A 249 -12.21 -13.07 33.81
N PRO A 250 -13.11 -14.07 33.92
CA PRO A 250 -13.09 -15.26 33.06
C PRO A 250 -13.21 -14.92 31.56
N ASN A 251 -13.65 -13.69 31.22
CA ASN A 251 -13.72 -13.19 29.85
C ASN A 251 -12.42 -12.54 29.34
N ALA A 252 -11.33 -12.48 30.12
CA ALA A 252 -10.07 -11.86 29.70
C ALA A 252 -9.52 -12.46 28.38
N ALA A 253 -9.65 -13.77 28.19
CA ALA A 253 -9.26 -14.44 26.94
C ALA A 253 -10.13 -14.04 25.73
N ALA A 254 -11.42 -13.76 25.95
CA ALA A 254 -12.33 -13.28 24.92
C ALA A 254 -12.05 -11.81 24.58
N GLN A 255 -11.72 -10.98 25.57
CA GLN A 255 -11.33 -9.58 25.38
C GLN A 255 -9.98 -9.46 24.65
N ALA A 256 -8.98 -10.27 24.99
CA ALA A 256 -7.71 -10.33 24.26
C ALA A 256 -7.89 -10.77 22.79
N ALA A 257 -8.83 -11.70 22.53
CA ALA A 257 -9.20 -12.07 21.17
C ALA A 257 -9.90 -10.91 20.42
N GLY A 258 -10.81 -10.20 21.09
CA GLY A 258 -11.46 -9.00 20.56
C GLY A 258 -10.47 -7.88 20.23
N ALA A 259 -9.50 -7.64 21.11
CA ALA A 259 -8.42 -6.67 20.87
C ALA A 259 -7.59 -7.02 19.63
N THR A 260 -7.27 -8.31 19.46
CA THR A 260 -6.52 -8.79 18.28
C THR A 260 -7.30 -8.57 16.98
N GLU A 261 -8.62 -8.81 16.99
CA GLU A 261 -9.47 -8.56 15.82
C GLU A 261 -9.56 -7.06 15.50
N GLN A 262 -9.69 -6.20 16.51
CA GLN A 262 -9.71 -4.75 16.33
C GLN A 262 -8.38 -4.20 15.79
N LEU A 263 -7.24 -4.72 16.25
CA LEU A 263 -5.93 -4.38 15.69
C LEU A 263 -5.83 -4.80 14.22
N ARG A 264 -6.29 -6.01 13.87
CA ARG A 264 -6.32 -6.48 12.47
C ARG A 264 -7.26 -5.65 11.61
N GLU A 265 -8.38 -5.21 12.16
CA GLU A 265 -9.29 -4.32 11.45
C GLU A 265 -8.65 -2.97 11.15
N ALA A 266 -7.98 -2.37 12.14
CA ALA A 266 -7.23 -1.14 11.95
C ALA A 266 -6.10 -1.32 10.91
N GLU A 267 -5.38 -2.45 10.93
CA GLU A 267 -4.37 -2.79 9.91
C GLU A 267 -4.99 -2.83 8.51
N ARG A 268 -6.11 -3.55 8.34
CA ARG A 268 -6.81 -3.67 7.06
C ARG A 268 -7.31 -2.30 6.56
N GLN A 269 -7.86 -1.47 7.44
CA GLN A 269 -8.32 -0.13 7.09
C GLN A 269 -7.17 0.76 6.62
N LEU A 270 -6.02 0.74 7.30
CA LEU A 270 -4.82 1.47 6.89
C LEU A 270 -4.26 0.95 5.56
N GLN A 271 -4.23 -0.37 5.36
CA GLN A 271 -3.77 -0.98 4.11
C GLN A 271 -4.68 -0.62 2.93
N GLN A 272 -6.00 -0.57 3.14
CA GLN A 272 -6.95 -0.10 2.13
C GLN A 272 -6.76 1.38 1.82
N ALA A 273 -6.56 2.22 2.84
CA ALA A 273 -6.27 3.64 2.65
C ALA A 273 -4.96 3.87 1.88
N GLN A 274 -3.93 3.07 2.18
CA GLN A 274 -2.65 3.07 1.47
C GLN A 274 -2.83 2.65 0.01
N SER A 275 -3.56 1.58 -0.26
CA SER A 275 -3.83 1.10 -1.62
C SER A 275 -4.64 2.13 -2.44
N ALA A 276 -5.63 2.78 -1.81
CA ALA A 276 -6.41 3.84 -2.43
C ALA A 276 -5.57 5.11 -2.68
N ARG A 277 -4.60 5.42 -1.81
CA ARG A 277 -3.62 6.50 -2.03
C ARG A 277 -2.72 6.19 -3.23
N THR A 278 -2.12 5.01 -3.25
CA THR A 278 -1.28 4.54 -4.36
C THR A 278 -2.02 4.57 -5.70
N GLY A 279 -3.29 4.16 -5.74
CA GLY A 279 -4.11 4.26 -6.95
C GLY A 279 -4.33 5.71 -7.42
N ARG A 280 -4.50 6.66 -6.49
CA ARG A 280 -4.61 8.10 -6.80
C ARG A 280 -3.28 8.65 -7.31
N ASP A 281 -2.17 8.41 -6.59
CA ASP A 281 -0.83 8.89 -6.94
C ASP A 281 -0.41 8.43 -8.35
N LEU A 282 -0.80 7.21 -8.71
CA LEU A 282 -0.57 6.64 -10.03
C LEU A 282 -1.48 7.26 -11.09
N GLY A 283 -2.74 7.51 -10.79
CA GLY A 283 -3.64 8.26 -11.66
C GLY A 283 -3.16 9.69 -11.93
N ASP A 284 -2.58 10.35 -10.92
CA ASP A 284 -1.92 11.64 -11.08
C ASP A 284 -0.70 11.56 -11.99
N ALA A 285 0.15 10.54 -11.81
CA ALA A 285 1.31 10.32 -12.67
C ALA A 285 0.92 10.08 -14.14
N VAL A 286 -0.17 9.32 -14.40
CA VAL A 286 -0.72 9.13 -15.75
C VAL A 286 -1.13 10.47 -16.36
N ARG A 287 -1.91 11.27 -15.63
CA ARG A 287 -2.36 12.59 -16.11
C ARG A 287 -1.19 13.53 -16.39
N GLN A 288 -0.17 13.54 -15.53
CA GLN A 288 1.03 14.34 -15.72
C GLN A 288 1.83 13.90 -16.95
N ALA A 289 2.02 12.59 -17.15
CA ALA A 289 2.71 12.06 -18.32
C ALA A 289 1.95 12.40 -19.62
N GLU A 290 0.62 12.33 -19.62
CA GLU A 290 -0.23 12.77 -20.73
C GLU A 290 -0.11 14.27 -21.01
N ALA A 291 -0.11 15.10 -19.97
CA ALA A 291 0.04 16.54 -20.10
C ALA A 291 1.41 16.92 -20.67
N LEU A 292 2.49 16.29 -20.20
CA LEU A 292 3.85 16.47 -20.72
C LEU A 292 3.95 16.12 -22.21
N ALA A 293 3.39 14.98 -22.61
CA ALA A 293 3.41 14.54 -24.01
C ALA A 293 2.60 15.48 -24.93
N ARG A 294 1.49 16.06 -24.42
CA ARG A 294 0.70 17.06 -25.17
C ARG A 294 1.43 18.40 -25.27
N GLU A 295 2.01 18.89 -24.18
CA GLU A 295 2.76 20.15 -24.15
C GLU A 295 3.97 20.09 -25.09
N GLN A 296 4.70 18.98 -25.10
CA GLN A 296 5.80 18.76 -26.03
C GLN A 296 5.36 18.75 -27.50
N GLN A 297 4.18 18.20 -27.79
CA GLN A 297 3.63 18.19 -29.14
C GLN A 297 3.32 19.62 -29.64
N GLU A 298 2.83 20.50 -28.77
CA GLU A 298 2.61 21.92 -29.11
C GLU A 298 3.94 22.65 -29.28
N ILE A 299 4.92 22.45 -28.39
CA ILE A 299 6.28 23.00 -28.53
C ILE A 299 6.89 22.59 -29.87
N GLN A 300 6.75 21.33 -30.27
CA GLN A 300 7.24 20.84 -31.56
C GLN A 300 6.60 21.57 -32.74
N LYS A 301 5.28 21.80 -32.72
CA LYS A 301 4.58 22.55 -33.77
C LYS A 301 5.07 24.00 -33.82
N ASP A 302 5.21 24.64 -32.67
CA ASP A 302 5.67 26.02 -32.56
C ASP A 302 7.10 26.19 -33.05
N VAL A 303 7.99 25.24 -32.73
CA VAL A 303 9.36 25.21 -33.23
C VAL A 303 9.38 25.09 -34.76
N ASN A 304 8.59 24.20 -35.35
CA ASN A 304 8.50 24.07 -36.81
C ASN A 304 7.98 25.36 -37.49
N ASN A 305 7.12 26.11 -36.78
CA ASN A 305 6.53 27.35 -37.28
C ASN A 305 7.42 28.60 -37.03
N LEU A 306 8.59 28.47 -36.41
CA LEU A 306 9.49 29.59 -36.13
C LEU A 306 10.02 30.26 -37.40
N ASP A 307 10.36 29.48 -38.43
CA ASP A 307 10.94 30.00 -39.67
C ASP A 307 9.90 30.77 -40.51
N ALA A 308 8.62 30.40 -40.40
CA ALA A 308 7.52 31.12 -41.03
C ALA A 308 7.22 32.48 -40.34
N ALA A 309 7.74 32.70 -39.13
CA ALA A 309 7.47 33.88 -38.30
C ALA A 309 8.70 34.78 -38.12
N ALA A 310 9.45 35.04 -39.21
CA ALA A 310 10.73 35.77 -39.19
C ALA A 310 10.71 37.11 -38.42
N ASN A 311 9.63 37.88 -38.49
CA ASN A 311 9.51 39.20 -37.84
C ASN A 311 9.24 39.12 -36.31
N SER A 312 8.78 37.98 -35.79
CA SER A 312 8.45 37.76 -34.37
C SER A 312 9.24 36.59 -33.77
N ARG A 313 10.30 36.14 -34.47
CA ARG A 313 11.08 34.98 -34.08
C ARG A 313 11.67 35.13 -32.68
N ARG A 314 12.13 36.33 -32.32
CA ARG A 314 12.77 36.59 -31.04
C ARG A 314 11.79 36.42 -29.86
N ASP A 315 10.56 36.89 -30.00
CA ASP A 315 9.53 36.80 -28.94
C ASP A 315 9.03 35.36 -28.78
N LYS A 316 8.76 34.69 -29.91
CA LYS A 316 8.41 33.25 -29.94
C LYS A 316 9.49 32.37 -29.34
N VAL A 317 10.76 32.66 -29.64
CA VAL A 317 11.89 31.95 -29.04
C VAL A 317 11.86 32.10 -27.53
N GLN A 318 11.61 33.29 -26.98
CA GLN A 318 11.55 33.50 -25.53
C GLN A 318 10.42 32.71 -24.86
N GLN A 319 9.23 32.70 -25.47
CA GLN A 319 8.06 31.94 -24.99
C GLN A 319 8.30 30.43 -25.03
N LEU A 320 8.78 29.91 -26.16
CA LEU A 320 9.13 28.50 -26.29
C LEU A 320 10.19 28.11 -25.28
N SER A 321 11.15 28.98 -25.03
CA SER A 321 12.16 28.81 -23.99
C SER A 321 11.52 28.67 -22.60
N ALA A 322 10.56 29.53 -22.26
CA ALA A 322 9.89 29.49 -20.95
C ALA A 322 9.06 28.21 -20.78
N ARG A 323 8.32 27.82 -21.83
CA ARG A 323 7.58 26.54 -21.87
C ARG A 323 8.52 25.34 -21.72
N LYS A 324 9.63 25.29 -22.45
CA LYS A 324 10.63 24.22 -22.32
C LYS A 324 11.25 24.14 -20.93
N GLN A 325 11.52 25.28 -20.30
CA GLN A 325 12.02 25.30 -18.91
C GLN A 325 10.99 24.75 -17.92
N ALA A 326 9.71 25.12 -18.09
CA ALA A 326 8.62 24.57 -17.30
C ALA A 326 8.46 23.06 -17.52
N LEU A 327 8.49 22.61 -18.79
CA LEU A 327 8.42 21.20 -19.17
C LEU A 327 9.54 20.39 -18.53
N ALA A 328 10.78 20.87 -18.58
CA ALA A 328 11.92 20.21 -17.92
C ALA A 328 11.70 20.06 -16.40
N GLY A 329 11.18 21.10 -15.74
CA GLY A 329 10.83 21.02 -14.32
C GLY A 329 9.72 20.01 -14.02
N LYS A 330 8.68 19.94 -14.87
CA LYS A 330 7.60 18.96 -14.74
C LYS A 330 8.10 17.52 -14.94
N VAL A 331 9.05 17.29 -15.87
CA VAL A 331 9.68 15.97 -16.09
C VAL A 331 10.48 15.51 -14.86
N ASP A 332 11.30 16.38 -14.28
CA ASP A 332 12.06 16.09 -13.04
C ASP A 332 11.13 15.76 -11.86
N GLN A 333 10.03 16.53 -11.71
CA GLN A 333 9.03 16.27 -10.67
C GLN A 333 8.34 14.91 -10.87
N LEU A 334 7.95 14.59 -12.11
CA LEU A 334 7.34 13.31 -12.44
C LEU A 334 8.31 12.16 -12.17
N GLU A 335 9.58 12.26 -12.56
CA GLU A 335 10.59 11.24 -12.24
C GLU A 335 10.64 10.92 -10.75
N LYS A 336 10.77 11.95 -9.90
CA LYS A 336 10.78 11.81 -8.44
C LYS A 336 9.48 11.23 -7.89
N GLN A 337 8.35 11.51 -8.52
CA GLN A 337 7.06 10.93 -8.15
C GLN A 337 7.00 9.44 -8.51
N LEU A 338 7.47 9.07 -9.70
CA LEU A 338 7.50 7.68 -10.16
C LEU A 338 8.41 6.81 -9.30
N ASP A 339 9.62 7.28 -8.96
CA ASP A 339 10.55 6.54 -8.08
C ASP A 339 9.98 6.30 -6.69
N ARG A 340 9.34 7.31 -6.10
CA ARG A 340 8.68 7.18 -4.78
C ARG A 340 7.50 6.23 -4.83
N SER A 341 6.67 6.35 -5.86
CA SER A 341 5.51 5.48 -6.06
C SER A 341 5.94 4.03 -6.26
N ALA A 342 6.98 3.79 -7.06
CA ALA A 342 7.56 2.47 -7.25
C ALA A 342 8.03 1.86 -5.93
N GLY A 343 8.70 2.63 -5.06
CA GLY A 343 9.14 2.20 -3.74
C GLY A 343 7.98 1.83 -2.80
N ALA A 344 6.92 2.65 -2.76
CA ALA A 344 5.72 2.39 -1.96
C ALA A 344 4.99 1.12 -2.42
N MET A 345 4.97 0.88 -3.73
CA MET A 345 4.30 -0.25 -4.37
C MET A 345 5.09 -1.55 -4.33
N PHE A 346 6.37 -1.52 -3.95
CA PHE A 346 7.24 -2.69 -4.02
C PHE A 346 6.73 -3.88 -3.19
N LYS A 347 6.08 -3.62 -2.05
CA LYS A 347 5.58 -4.67 -1.14
C LYS A 347 4.31 -5.34 -1.67
N ASP A 348 3.34 -4.54 -2.11
CA ASP A 348 1.97 -5.00 -2.38
C ASP A 348 1.65 -5.11 -3.89
N GLU A 349 2.38 -4.38 -4.75
CA GLU A 349 2.10 -4.18 -6.17
C GLU A 349 3.38 -4.32 -7.02
N ARG A 350 4.01 -5.50 -6.97
CA ARG A 350 5.33 -5.77 -7.60
C ARG A 350 5.39 -5.46 -9.10
N ASP A 351 4.33 -5.77 -9.84
CA ASP A 351 4.29 -5.54 -11.29
C ASP A 351 4.22 -4.07 -11.65
N ALA A 352 3.36 -3.32 -10.94
CA ALA A 352 3.26 -1.88 -11.13
C ALA A 352 4.53 -1.17 -10.64
N SER A 353 5.12 -1.60 -9.52
CA SER A 353 6.40 -1.11 -9.01
C SER A 353 7.52 -1.25 -10.05
N ARG A 354 7.67 -2.43 -10.66
CA ARG A 354 8.67 -2.67 -11.72
C ARG A 354 8.49 -1.72 -12.90
N LYS A 355 7.25 -1.59 -13.41
CA LYS A 355 6.95 -0.71 -14.54
C LYS A 355 7.18 0.77 -14.23
N LEU A 356 6.90 1.21 -13.00
CA LEU A 356 7.20 2.57 -12.56
C LEU A 356 8.71 2.82 -12.47
N THR A 357 9.47 1.85 -11.97
CA THR A 357 10.94 1.93 -12.00
C THR A 357 11.48 1.99 -13.44
N GLU A 358 10.93 1.20 -14.35
CA GLU A 358 11.29 1.25 -15.79
C GLU A 358 10.91 2.57 -16.47
N ALA A 359 9.83 3.21 -16.00
CA ALA A 359 9.41 4.53 -16.46
C ALA A 359 10.37 5.62 -15.97
N ALA A 360 10.69 5.63 -14.66
CA ALA A 360 11.64 6.57 -14.06
C ALA A 360 13.06 6.40 -14.61
N ASN A 361 13.55 5.16 -14.73
CA ASN A 361 14.82 4.87 -15.40
C ASN A 361 14.78 5.32 -16.85
N GLY A 362 13.66 5.14 -17.55
CA GLY A 362 13.47 5.64 -18.91
C GLY A 362 13.69 7.14 -19.04
N ILE A 363 13.27 7.94 -18.06
CA ILE A 363 13.52 9.40 -18.02
C ILE A 363 15.02 9.69 -17.93
N ARG A 364 15.71 9.01 -17.00
CA ARG A 364 17.16 9.18 -16.75
C ARG A 364 18.02 8.68 -17.90
N ASP A 365 17.79 7.45 -18.35
CA ASP A 365 18.57 6.78 -19.39
C ASP A 365 18.46 7.51 -20.73
N LYS A 366 17.25 7.97 -21.07
CA LYS A 366 17.00 8.76 -22.29
C LYS A 366 17.33 10.24 -22.09
N ARG A 367 17.70 10.65 -20.87
CA ARG A 367 18.07 12.01 -20.48
C ARG A 367 17.07 13.05 -20.96
N ILE A 368 15.78 12.78 -20.74
CA ILE A 368 14.68 13.59 -21.30
C ILE A 368 14.80 15.05 -20.85
N GLU A 369 15.04 15.28 -19.56
CA GLU A 369 15.24 16.62 -18.99
C GLU A 369 16.42 17.35 -19.65
N ASP A 370 17.57 16.68 -19.78
CA ASP A 370 18.77 17.27 -20.39
C ASP A 370 18.54 17.61 -21.86
N LYS A 371 17.84 16.75 -22.61
CA LYS A 371 17.48 17.02 -24.02
C LYS A 371 16.58 18.24 -24.14
N ILE A 372 15.58 18.38 -23.25
CA ILE A 372 14.72 19.57 -23.21
C ILE A 372 15.56 20.82 -22.95
N ARG A 373 16.41 20.82 -21.92
CA ARG A 373 17.29 21.96 -21.59
C ARG A 373 18.28 22.28 -22.71
N TYR A 374 18.86 21.26 -23.34
CA TYR A 374 19.77 21.44 -24.46
C TYR A 374 19.05 22.04 -25.68
N SER A 375 17.84 21.56 -25.98
CA SER A 375 17.01 22.11 -27.05
C SER A 375 16.58 23.57 -26.79
N ASP A 376 16.34 23.94 -25.52
CA ASP A 376 16.10 25.32 -25.08
C ASP A 376 17.34 26.19 -25.31
N GLN A 377 18.50 25.74 -24.85
CA GLN A 377 19.77 26.46 -25.04
C GLN A 377 20.09 26.66 -26.52
N MET A 378 19.88 25.64 -27.34
CA MET A 378 20.08 25.70 -28.79
C MET A 378 19.12 26.71 -29.44
N LEU A 379 17.85 26.69 -29.03
CA LEU A 379 16.84 27.62 -29.51
C LEU A 379 17.21 29.08 -29.17
N ARG A 380 17.64 29.34 -27.93
CA ARG A 380 18.09 30.66 -27.46
C ARG A 380 19.37 31.14 -28.15
N ALA A 381 20.29 30.23 -28.46
CA ALA A 381 21.53 30.53 -29.17
C ALA A 381 21.32 30.82 -30.67
N GLY A 382 20.08 30.74 -31.18
CA GLY A 382 19.78 30.95 -32.58
C GLY A 382 20.16 29.77 -33.47
N GLY A 383 20.14 28.55 -32.92
CA GLY A 383 20.39 27.32 -33.66
C GLY A 383 19.42 27.12 -34.84
N GLN A 384 19.81 26.28 -35.81
CA GLN A 384 18.97 25.97 -36.95
C GLN A 384 17.70 25.25 -36.50
N THR A 385 16.56 25.70 -37.03
CA THR A 385 15.23 25.16 -36.66
C THR A 385 15.12 23.67 -36.95
N SER A 386 15.78 23.17 -38.00
CA SER A 386 15.85 21.74 -38.34
C SER A 386 16.46 20.90 -37.22
N ASP A 387 17.51 21.40 -36.57
CA ASP A 387 18.23 20.69 -35.52
C ASP A 387 17.42 20.68 -34.24
N VAL A 388 16.86 21.83 -33.85
CA VAL A 388 15.95 21.92 -32.70
C VAL A 388 14.74 20.98 -32.91
N SER A 389 14.16 20.97 -34.11
CA SER A 389 13.02 20.09 -34.46
C SER A 389 13.37 18.60 -34.45
N ALA A 390 14.64 18.23 -34.64
CA ALA A 390 15.08 16.85 -34.47
C ALA A 390 15.10 16.45 -32.98
N PHE A 391 15.57 17.34 -32.10
CA PHE A 391 15.45 17.14 -30.65
C PHE A 391 13.99 17.07 -30.20
N GLU A 392 13.12 17.95 -30.70
CA GLU A 392 11.70 17.94 -30.31
C GLU A 392 11.01 16.60 -30.64
N ARG A 393 11.34 16.00 -31.79
CA ARG A 393 10.81 14.69 -32.20
C ARG A 393 11.28 13.56 -31.29
N ASP A 394 12.55 13.57 -30.91
CA ASP A 394 13.11 12.58 -30.00
C ASP A 394 12.52 12.75 -28.58
N ILE A 395 12.41 13.98 -28.08
CA ILE A 395 11.75 14.27 -26.80
C ILE A 395 10.30 13.79 -26.82
N GLN A 396 9.55 14.06 -27.89
CA GLN A 396 8.17 13.59 -28.06
C GLN A 396 8.08 12.06 -27.96
N SER A 397 8.91 11.33 -28.72
CA SER A 397 8.93 9.87 -28.67
C SER A 397 9.25 9.35 -27.26
N ASN A 398 10.15 10.01 -26.54
CA ASN A 398 10.52 9.60 -25.19
C ASN A 398 9.41 9.86 -24.17
N LEU A 399 8.65 10.95 -24.32
CA LEU A 399 7.48 11.24 -23.48
C LEU A 399 6.28 10.35 -23.80
N ASP A 400 6.09 9.96 -25.06
CA ASP A 400 5.08 8.99 -25.46
C ASP A 400 5.35 7.60 -24.86
N ASP A 401 6.62 7.14 -24.88
CA ASP A 401 7.04 5.91 -24.21
C ASP A 401 6.84 5.98 -22.69
N LEU A 402 7.16 7.13 -22.09
CA LEU A 402 6.93 7.38 -20.66
C LEU A 402 5.44 7.26 -20.34
N ARG A 403 4.57 7.95 -21.09
CA ARG A 403 3.12 7.88 -20.93
C ARG A 403 2.63 6.44 -21.03
N GLN A 404 3.10 5.68 -22.01
CA GLN A 404 2.72 4.28 -22.17
C GLN A 404 3.12 3.44 -20.95
N LYS A 405 4.36 3.52 -20.49
CA LYS A 405 4.84 2.75 -19.32
C LYS A 405 4.08 3.10 -18.03
N VAL A 406 3.80 4.38 -17.80
CA VAL A 406 3.02 4.82 -16.64
C VAL A 406 1.57 4.33 -16.74
N GLY A 407 0.96 4.35 -17.93
CA GLY A 407 -0.36 3.75 -18.18
C GLY A 407 -0.38 2.23 -18.00
N ASP A 408 0.69 1.54 -18.39
CA ASP A 408 0.85 0.09 -18.18
C ASP A 408 1.01 -0.26 -16.70
N ALA A 409 1.64 0.62 -15.91
CA ALA A 409 1.73 0.49 -14.47
C ALA A 409 0.35 0.69 -13.82
N ALA A 410 -0.38 1.74 -14.23
CA ALA A 410 -1.75 2.00 -13.79
C ALA A 410 -2.68 0.81 -14.06
N SER A 411 -2.54 0.20 -15.23
CA SER A 411 -3.29 -1.00 -15.59
C SER A 411 -2.88 -2.24 -14.79
N ALA A 412 -1.67 -2.29 -14.24
CA ALA A 412 -1.19 -3.41 -13.43
C ALA A 412 -1.66 -3.35 -11.97
N VAL A 413 -2.01 -2.16 -11.47
CA VAL A 413 -2.52 -1.99 -10.10
C VAL A 413 -3.86 -2.70 -9.91
N GLY A 414 -3.98 -3.46 -8.83
CA GLY A 414 -5.18 -4.27 -8.55
C GLY A 414 -5.33 -5.50 -9.46
N ARG A 415 -4.42 -5.71 -10.44
CA ARG A 415 -4.23 -7.01 -11.09
C ARG A 415 -3.28 -7.91 -10.30
N SER A 416 -2.61 -7.38 -9.28
CA SER A 416 -1.95 -8.07 -8.15
C SER A 416 -2.90 -8.92 -7.29
N LYS A 417 -4.05 -9.36 -7.83
CA LYS A 417 -4.72 -10.55 -7.29
C LYS A 417 -3.65 -11.63 -7.23
N THR A 418 -3.29 -12.01 -6.00
CA THR A 418 -2.19 -12.91 -5.63
C THR A 418 -1.84 -13.81 -6.81
N ASP A 419 -0.66 -13.61 -7.41
CA ASP A 419 -0.22 -14.34 -8.60
C ASP A 419 -0.75 -15.77 -8.52
N ALA A 420 -1.57 -16.21 -9.48
CA ALA A 420 -2.20 -17.53 -9.38
C ALA A 420 -1.16 -18.66 -9.23
N THR A 421 0.08 -18.41 -9.67
CA THR A 421 1.27 -19.25 -9.41
C THR A 421 1.71 -19.24 -7.94
N THR A 422 1.66 -18.11 -7.24
CA THR A 422 1.89 -18.00 -5.79
C THR A 422 0.76 -18.67 -5.00
N GLN A 423 -0.50 -18.47 -5.41
CA GLN A 423 -1.64 -19.20 -4.81
C GLN A 423 -1.52 -20.72 -5.04
N ALA A 424 -1.04 -21.14 -6.21
CA ALA A 424 -0.77 -22.54 -6.50
C ALA A 424 0.36 -23.11 -5.64
N LEU A 425 1.44 -22.35 -5.41
CA LEU A 425 2.53 -22.74 -4.51
C LEU A 425 2.04 -22.89 -3.06
N ASP A 426 1.25 -21.94 -2.55
CA ASP A 426 0.74 -22.01 -1.18
C ASP A 426 -0.22 -23.19 -0.99
N LYS A 427 -1.09 -23.47 -1.97
CA LYS A 427 -1.94 -24.68 -1.98
C LYS A 427 -1.10 -25.96 -2.06
N ALA A 428 -0.01 -25.98 -2.83
CA ALA A 428 0.89 -27.12 -2.88
C ALA A 428 1.59 -27.38 -1.53
N ARG A 429 1.99 -26.33 -0.80
CA ARG A 429 2.55 -26.42 0.56
C ARG A 429 1.56 -26.98 1.56
N GLN A 430 0.33 -26.48 1.55
CA GLN A 430 -0.73 -26.98 2.43
C GLN A 430 -1.01 -28.46 2.16
N LEU A 431 -1.02 -28.87 0.89
CA LEU A 431 -1.17 -30.27 0.49
C LEU A 431 0.01 -31.13 1.00
N ALA A 432 1.25 -30.63 0.90
CA ALA A 432 2.47 -31.32 1.35
C ALA A 432 2.48 -31.54 2.88
N GLN A 433 2.30 -30.46 3.64
CA GLN A 433 2.24 -30.47 5.11
C GLN A 433 1.10 -31.35 5.60
N GLY A 434 -0.03 -31.24 4.91
CA GLY A 434 -1.19 -32.04 5.17
C GLY A 434 -0.89 -33.54 5.03
N MET A 435 -0.36 -33.98 3.89
CA MET A 435 -0.01 -35.38 3.66
C MET A 435 1.04 -35.90 4.66
N GLU A 436 2.01 -35.06 5.03
CA GLU A 436 3.01 -35.39 6.05
C GLU A 436 2.37 -35.64 7.42
N SER A 437 1.42 -34.80 7.83
CA SER A 437 0.65 -35.00 9.08
C SER A 437 -0.20 -36.28 9.06
N LEU A 438 -0.73 -36.66 7.89
CA LEU A 438 -1.50 -37.90 7.71
C LEU A 438 -0.58 -39.12 7.82
N GLY A 439 0.59 -39.08 7.17
CA GLY A 439 1.60 -40.14 7.26
C GLY A 439 2.15 -40.32 8.68
N GLU A 440 2.35 -39.23 9.42
CA GLU A 440 2.71 -39.29 10.85
C GLU A 440 1.63 -39.94 11.71
N ARG A 441 0.35 -39.60 11.51
CA ARG A 441 -0.77 -40.24 12.23
C ARG A 441 -0.88 -41.73 11.91
N MET A 442 -0.79 -42.11 10.63
CA MET A 442 -0.84 -43.52 10.21
C MET A 442 0.33 -44.34 10.78
N ARG A 443 1.52 -43.75 10.91
CA ARG A 443 2.66 -44.39 11.58
C ARG A 443 2.52 -44.41 13.10
N GLY A 444 1.97 -43.36 13.70
CA GLY A 444 1.73 -43.22 15.14
C GLY A 444 0.72 -44.23 15.69
N GLN A 445 -0.39 -44.44 14.98
CA GLN A 445 -1.38 -45.48 15.35
C GLN A 445 -0.81 -46.90 15.25
N ARG A 446 0.05 -47.14 14.26
CA ARG A 446 0.77 -48.42 14.13
C ARG A 446 1.80 -48.63 15.25
N GLY A 447 2.43 -47.56 15.74
CA GLY A 447 3.40 -47.59 16.84
C GLY A 447 2.77 -47.79 18.22
N GLN A 448 1.61 -47.19 18.49
CA GLN A 448 0.90 -47.35 19.77
C GLN A 448 0.33 -48.76 19.96
N GLN A 449 -0.05 -49.44 18.88
CA GLN A 449 -0.59 -50.80 18.95
C GLN A 449 0.50 -51.89 19.10
N ALA A 450 1.74 -51.60 18.69
CA ALA A 450 2.89 -52.46 18.94
C ALA A 450 3.43 -52.37 20.38
N GLN A 451 3.17 -51.25 21.08
CA GLN A 451 3.66 -51.04 22.45
C GLN A 451 2.71 -51.58 23.54
N ASN A 452 1.46 -51.90 23.19
CA ASN A 452 0.50 -52.55 24.11
C ASN A 452 0.51 -54.09 24.05
N GLY A 453 1.48 -54.69 23.33
CA GLY A 453 1.52 -56.14 23.08
C GLY A 453 2.51 -56.96 23.91
N GLU A 454 3.55 -56.38 24.52
CA GLU A 454 4.57 -57.16 25.24
C GLU A 454 5.12 -56.42 26.49
N GLY A 455 4.92 -57.03 27.67
CA GLY A 455 5.91 -56.98 28.75
C GLY A 455 5.70 -56.01 29.92
N GLN A 456 4.62 -56.16 30.69
CA GLN A 456 4.57 -55.70 32.07
C GLN A 456 5.22 -56.75 32.99
N GLN A 457 6.55 -56.78 33.08
CA GLN A 457 7.27 -57.37 34.22
C GLN A 457 8.77 -57.03 34.19
N GLY A 458 9.23 -56.31 35.22
CA GLY A 458 10.63 -56.24 35.62
C GLY A 458 11.49 -55.15 34.96
N ARG A 459 11.69 -54.04 35.68
CA ARG A 459 13.02 -53.47 36.00
C ARG A 459 12.88 -52.23 36.86
N GLN A 460 12.80 -52.48 38.15
CA GLN A 460 13.40 -51.62 39.16
C GLN A 460 14.93 -51.80 39.02
N GLY A 461 15.67 -50.71 38.82
CA GLY A 461 17.12 -50.72 38.92
C GLY A 461 17.87 -50.04 37.78
N GLN A 462 18.80 -49.18 38.20
CA GLN A 462 20.00 -48.72 37.48
C GLN A 462 19.87 -47.46 36.62
N HIS A 463 19.85 -46.33 37.33
CA HIS A 463 20.69 -45.20 36.97
C HIS A 463 22.14 -45.69 36.77
N SER A 464 22.71 -45.45 35.58
CA SER A 464 24.14 -45.24 35.41
C SER A 464 24.41 -44.48 34.11
N ASP A 465 25.28 -43.50 34.26
CA ASP A 465 26.00 -42.71 33.28
C ASP A 465 26.49 -43.48 32.04
N ARG A 466 26.35 -42.89 30.84
CA ARG A 466 27.48 -42.34 30.07
C ARG A 466 27.10 -41.98 28.63
N GLN A 467 27.50 -40.77 28.26
CA GLN A 467 28.26 -40.41 27.05
C GLN A 467 27.87 -41.06 25.72
N GLY A 468 27.21 -40.26 24.88
CA GLY A 468 27.25 -40.37 23.42
C GLY A 468 27.99 -39.18 22.84
N GLN A 469 29.27 -39.39 22.53
CA GLN A 469 30.15 -38.50 21.78
C GLN A 469 30.07 -38.89 20.30
N GLY A 470 29.93 -37.91 19.40
CA GLY A 470 30.31 -38.06 17.99
C GLY A 470 29.31 -37.51 16.97
N GLN A 471 29.56 -36.32 16.43
CA GLN A 471 30.02 -36.21 15.05
C GLN A 471 30.59 -34.84 14.70
N GLN A 472 31.60 -34.94 13.84
CA GLN A 472 32.57 -33.97 13.38
C GLN A 472 32.00 -33.04 12.29
N GLY A 473 32.47 -31.79 12.28
CA GLY A 473 32.82 -31.08 11.05
C GLY A 473 31.79 -30.10 10.47
N GLN A 474 32.03 -28.80 10.64
CA GLN A 474 32.62 -27.95 9.59
C GLN A 474 32.33 -26.45 9.84
N ASN A 475 33.36 -25.63 9.62
CA ASN A 475 33.44 -24.17 9.57
C ASN A 475 33.56 -23.39 10.89
N GLY A 476 34.81 -22.98 11.15
CA GLY A 476 35.14 -21.88 12.03
C GLY A 476 35.20 -20.53 11.31
N ARG A 477 34.99 -19.45 12.06
CA ARG A 477 36.02 -18.45 12.36
C ARG A 477 35.46 -17.38 13.32
N GLN A 478 36.23 -17.21 14.41
CA GLN A 478 36.68 -15.92 14.92
C GLN A 478 35.73 -15.10 15.83
N GLY A 479 36.22 -14.80 17.05
CA GLY A 479 35.90 -13.54 17.72
C GLY A 479 35.43 -13.57 19.18
N GLN A 480 36.30 -13.99 20.09
CA GLN A 480 36.64 -13.33 21.38
C GLN A 480 35.57 -12.57 22.22
N GLN A 481 35.59 -12.92 23.52
CA GLN A 481 35.59 -12.01 24.69
C GLN A 481 34.27 -11.80 25.46
N GLY A 482 34.33 -11.94 26.81
CA GLY A 482 33.46 -11.17 27.71
C GLY A 482 32.69 -11.91 28.83
N GLN A 483 33.40 -12.58 29.72
CA GLN A 483 33.20 -12.64 31.18
C GLN A 483 32.13 -11.68 31.80
N ASN A 484 31.12 -12.20 32.52
CA ASN A 484 30.83 -11.85 33.93
C ASN A 484 29.57 -12.53 34.52
N GLN A 485 29.85 -13.43 35.47
CA GLN A 485 29.40 -13.44 36.88
C GLN A 485 28.33 -12.42 37.32
N GLY A 486 27.27 -12.89 38.00
CA GLY A 486 26.32 -12.05 38.71
C GLY A 486 25.31 -12.86 39.54
N GLN A 487 25.65 -13.05 40.82
CA GLN A 487 24.99 -13.83 41.86
C GLN A 487 24.00 -12.96 42.67
N GLY A 488 22.95 -13.56 43.24
CA GLY A 488 22.08 -12.95 44.27
C GLY A 488 20.61 -13.39 44.10
N GLN A 489 20.02 -14.34 44.82
CA GLN A 489 19.90 -14.62 46.26
C GLN A 489 18.86 -13.74 46.99
N ARG A 490 17.82 -14.43 47.50
CA ARG A 490 17.07 -14.25 48.78
C ARG A 490 15.74 -13.46 48.84
N GLY A 491 14.81 -14.09 49.59
CA GLY A 491 13.66 -13.53 50.31
C GLY A 491 12.32 -14.09 49.81
N GLN A 492 11.66 -15.12 50.39
CA GLN A 492 11.07 -15.23 51.75
C GLN A 492 10.11 -14.03 51.98
N SER A 493 8.80 -14.13 52.23
CA SER A 493 7.94 -15.05 53.00
C SER A 493 6.50 -14.53 52.85
N GLY A 494 5.46 -15.36 53.06
CA GLY A 494 4.10 -14.82 53.23
C GLY A 494 2.98 -15.84 53.12
N GLN A 495 2.50 -16.30 54.27
CA GLN A 495 1.55 -17.37 54.53
C GLN A 495 0.07 -16.92 54.34
N GLN A 496 -0.80 -17.92 54.09
CA GLN A 496 -2.15 -18.07 54.69
C GLN A 496 -3.37 -17.44 53.99
N GLY A 497 -4.40 -18.27 53.77
CA GLY A 497 -5.78 -17.83 53.51
C GLY A 497 -6.63 -18.88 52.78
N GLN A 498 -7.42 -19.63 53.54
CA GLN A 498 -8.22 -20.79 53.14
C GLN A 498 -9.72 -20.42 53.01
N GLN A 499 -10.42 -21.08 52.07
CA GLN A 499 -11.87 -21.38 52.04
C GLN A 499 -12.93 -20.26 52.03
N GLY A 500 -13.98 -20.48 51.23
CA GLY A 500 -15.29 -19.88 51.46
C GLY A 500 -16.26 -19.94 50.29
N GLN A 501 -17.07 -21.00 50.24
CA GLN A 501 -18.25 -21.15 49.37
C GLN A 501 -19.25 -19.99 49.50
N GLY A 502 -19.87 -19.64 48.37
CA GLY A 502 -21.09 -18.83 48.33
C GLY A 502 -21.95 -19.26 47.14
N GLN A 503 -23.06 -19.91 47.44
CA GLN A 503 -24.05 -20.44 46.51
C GLN A 503 -25.26 -19.48 46.45
N GLN A 504 -25.84 -19.35 45.24
CA GLN A 504 -27.27 -19.14 44.95
C GLN A 504 -27.93 -17.74 44.99
N GLY A 505 -28.76 -17.52 43.96
CA GLY A 505 -29.71 -16.41 43.74
C GLY A 505 -29.77 -16.04 42.25
N GLN A 506 -30.43 -16.80 41.35
CA GLN A 506 -31.87 -16.96 41.08
C GLN A 506 -32.51 -15.80 40.29
N GLN A 507 -33.09 -16.16 39.13
CA GLN A 507 -34.10 -15.46 38.30
C GLN A 507 -33.69 -14.11 37.68
N GLY A 508 -33.98 -13.79 36.42
CA GLY A 508 -34.85 -14.35 35.40
C GLY A 508 -35.05 -13.27 34.33
N GLY A 509 -35.30 -13.61 33.07
CA GLY A 509 -35.53 -12.59 32.04
C GLY A 509 -35.40 -13.12 30.62
N ASN A 510 -36.44 -13.83 30.18
CA ASN A 510 -36.58 -14.49 28.89
C ASN A 510 -36.87 -13.50 27.74
N GLY A 511 -36.42 -13.84 26.54
CA GLY A 511 -36.79 -13.21 25.26
C GLY A 511 -35.74 -13.53 24.19
N GLY A 512 -35.89 -14.49 23.28
CA GLY A 512 -37.08 -15.10 22.70
C GLY A 512 -37.19 -14.68 21.24
N ARG A 513 -36.66 -15.49 20.31
CA ARG A 513 -36.94 -15.57 18.85
C ARG A 513 -36.02 -16.63 18.23
N ASN A 514 -36.40 -17.49 17.30
CA ASN A 514 -37.65 -18.10 16.88
C ASN A 514 -37.22 -19.15 15.84
N THR A 515 -37.73 -20.38 15.94
CA THR A 515 -37.94 -21.41 14.89
C THR A 515 -38.10 -22.73 15.65
N GLY A 516 -39.24 -23.39 15.75
CA GLY A 516 -40.40 -23.47 14.87
C GLY A 516 -40.66 -24.96 14.68
N GLU A 517 -41.61 -25.52 15.44
CA GLU A 517 -42.07 -26.91 15.33
C GLU A 517 -42.58 -27.24 13.91
N PRO A 518 -42.31 -28.45 13.40
CA PRO A 518 -43.12 -29.05 12.35
C PRO A 518 -44.23 -29.91 12.98
N THR A 519 -45.43 -29.60 12.54
CA THR A 519 -46.69 -30.31 12.74
C THR A 519 -46.62 -31.80 12.38
N GLN A 520 -47.39 -32.55 13.15
CA GLN A 520 -47.71 -33.96 12.97
C GLN A 520 -48.40 -34.20 11.62
N GLY A 521 -47.76 -35.00 10.76
CA GLY A 521 -48.31 -35.36 9.44
C GLY A 521 -47.55 -36.51 8.78
N GLY A 522 -47.77 -37.73 9.24
CA GLY A 522 -47.83 -38.94 8.41
C GLY A 522 -46.56 -39.48 7.73
N ARG A 523 -46.18 -40.68 8.21
CA ARG A 523 -45.48 -41.80 7.55
C ARG A 523 -43.95 -41.77 7.41
N ASN A 524 -43.39 -42.66 8.24
CA ASN A 524 -42.22 -43.53 8.02
C ASN A 524 -40.85 -42.90 8.26
N GLY A 525 -40.31 -43.12 9.46
CA GLY A 525 -38.93 -42.83 9.82
C GLY A 525 -38.65 -43.09 11.31
N ASP A 526 -37.95 -44.19 11.55
CA ASP A 526 -36.99 -44.52 12.62
C ASP A 526 -37.28 -44.27 14.11
N GLY A 527 -36.95 -45.30 14.89
CA GLY A 527 -36.29 -45.12 16.18
C GLY A 527 -36.64 -46.20 17.19
N ASP A 528 -35.69 -47.07 17.50
CA ASP A 528 -35.51 -47.46 18.91
C ASP A 528 -34.05 -47.78 19.22
N THR A 529 -33.37 -46.78 19.75
CA THR A 529 -32.20 -46.94 20.63
C THR A 529 -32.68 -46.86 22.07
N ARG A 530 -32.91 -48.00 22.72
CA ARG A 530 -32.74 -48.17 24.18
C ARG A 530 -32.83 -49.63 24.61
N GLY A 531 -31.79 -50.06 25.33
CA GLY A 531 -31.83 -50.98 26.48
C GLY A 531 -32.56 -52.31 26.32
N GLY A 532 -31.81 -53.36 26.05
CA GLY A 532 -32.23 -54.74 26.31
C GLY A 532 -31.04 -55.60 26.71
N GLU A 533 -30.98 -56.00 27.98
CA GLU A 533 -30.15 -57.12 28.44
C GLU A 533 -30.54 -58.40 27.69
N PHE A 534 -29.58 -59.13 27.09
CA PHE A 534 -29.69 -60.59 26.98
C PHE A 534 -28.32 -61.28 26.79
N ARG A 535 -27.95 -62.00 27.85
CA ARG A 535 -27.22 -63.29 28.01
C ARG A 535 -26.11 -63.74 27.04
N PRO A 536 -25.01 -64.31 27.57
CA PRO A 536 -23.92 -64.89 26.79
C PRO A 536 -24.19 -66.37 26.51
N ASP A 537 -24.48 -66.75 25.27
CA ASP A 537 -24.09 -68.06 24.74
C ASP A 537 -24.26 -68.14 23.21
N ALA A 538 -23.44 -68.98 22.58
CA ALA A 538 -23.57 -69.52 21.22
C ALA A 538 -23.20 -68.60 20.03
N GLY A 539 -21.88 -68.53 19.78
CA GLY A 539 -21.31 -69.00 18.50
C GLY A 539 -21.74 -68.34 17.19
N ALA A 540 -21.03 -67.28 16.79
CA ALA A 540 -20.83 -66.94 15.38
C ALA A 540 -19.38 -66.50 15.18
N LEU A 541 -18.58 -67.40 14.60
CA LEU A 541 -17.19 -67.15 14.23
C LEU A 541 -17.11 -66.04 13.16
N GLY A 542 -16.56 -64.90 13.54
CA GLY A 542 -16.11 -63.83 12.66
C GLY A 542 -14.68 -63.41 13.02
N ASP A 543 -13.72 -64.24 12.63
CA ASP A 543 -12.28 -63.96 12.40
C ASP A 543 -11.63 -62.77 13.14
N SER A 544 -11.55 -62.83 14.48
CA SER A 544 -10.50 -62.13 15.23
C SER A 544 -9.25 -63.01 15.26
N ARG A 545 -8.49 -63.02 14.16
CA ARG A 545 -7.13 -63.56 14.16
C ARG A 545 -6.18 -62.56 14.86
N PRO A 546 -5.50 -62.95 15.95
CA PRO A 546 -4.44 -62.15 16.55
C PRO A 546 -3.18 -62.32 15.69
N GLY A 547 -2.89 -61.33 14.85
CA GLY A 547 -1.68 -61.38 14.01
C GLY A 547 -1.67 -60.34 12.89
N GLY A 548 -1.06 -59.19 13.17
CA GLY A 548 -0.73 -58.16 12.18
C GLY A 548 -1.42 -56.84 12.48
N ALA A 549 -0.61 -55.79 12.69
CA ALA A 549 -1.04 -54.41 12.89
C ALA A 549 -1.90 -53.90 11.72
N ARG A 550 -3.21 -54.20 11.76
CA ARG A 550 -4.22 -53.73 10.82
C ARG A 550 -4.97 -52.57 11.46
N PHE A 551 -5.17 -51.50 10.70
CA PHE A 551 -5.97 -50.35 11.14
C PHE A 551 -7.38 -50.77 11.50
N SER A 552 -7.99 -50.13 12.51
CA SER A 552 -9.39 -50.40 12.82
C SER A 552 -10.29 -49.88 11.68
N GLY A 553 -11.49 -50.44 11.57
CA GLY A 553 -12.46 -49.97 10.56
C GLY A 553 -12.85 -48.50 10.73
N GLU A 554 -12.67 -47.92 11.93
CA GLU A 554 -12.90 -46.51 12.21
C GLU A 554 -11.73 -45.63 11.76
N ASP A 555 -10.49 -46.06 12.02
CA ASP A 555 -9.26 -45.39 11.55
C ASP A 555 -9.23 -45.31 10.03
N VAL A 556 -9.58 -46.40 9.35
CA VAL A 556 -9.65 -46.45 7.89
C VAL A 556 -10.66 -45.43 7.35
N ARG A 557 -11.84 -45.32 7.98
CA ARG A 557 -12.86 -44.32 7.59
C ARG A 557 -12.36 -42.89 7.79
N GLN A 558 -11.66 -42.63 8.89
CA GLN A 558 -11.10 -41.31 9.19
C GLN A 558 -10.01 -40.94 8.19
N PHE A 559 -9.05 -41.83 7.91
CA PHE A 559 -7.97 -41.57 6.96
C PHE A 559 -8.49 -41.36 5.54
N ARG A 560 -9.48 -42.14 5.11
CA ARG A 560 -10.13 -41.94 3.81
C ARG A 560 -10.88 -40.61 3.74
N GLY A 561 -11.46 -40.15 4.84
CA GLY A 561 -12.04 -38.80 4.94
C GLY A 561 -11.00 -37.71 4.65
N GLU A 562 -9.83 -37.80 5.28
CA GLU A 562 -8.73 -36.86 5.05
C GLU A 562 -8.14 -36.95 3.65
N VAL A 563 -7.99 -38.17 3.10
CA VAL A 563 -7.50 -38.37 1.72
C VAL A 563 -8.46 -37.76 0.70
N ARG A 564 -9.78 -37.86 0.92
CA ARG A 564 -10.79 -37.21 0.07
C ARG A 564 -10.70 -35.69 0.12
N GLN A 565 -10.49 -35.11 1.30
CA GLN A 565 -10.24 -33.68 1.45
C GLN A 565 -9.00 -33.24 0.65
N ARG A 566 -7.88 -33.98 0.77
CA ARG A 566 -6.64 -33.70 0.04
C ARG A 566 -6.78 -33.87 -1.47
N THR A 567 -7.61 -34.83 -1.90
CA THR A 567 -7.95 -35.02 -3.31
C THR A 567 -8.69 -33.80 -3.85
N ALA A 568 -9.65 -33.26 -3.09
CA ALA A 568 -10.34 -32.03 -3.47
C ALA A 568 -9.39 -30.82 -3.55
N ASP A 569 -8.46 -30.68 -2.61
CA ASP A 569 -7.45 -29.61 -2.62
C ASP A 569 -6.52 -29.71 -3.84
N ALA A 570 -6.08 -30.93 -4.18
CA ALA A 570 -5.28 -31.21 -5.36
C ALA A 570 -6.05 -30.95 -6.67
N GLU A 571 -7.36 -31.22 -6.72
CA GLU A 571 -8.21 -30.90 -7.87
C GLU A 571 -8.43 -29.39 -8.05
N GLN A 572 -8.55 -28.64 -6.96
CA GLN A 572 -8.57 -27.17 -7.02
C GLN A 572 -7.25 -26.60 -7.53
N LEU A 573 -6.12 -27.14 -7.05
CA LEU A 573 -4.79 -26.78 -7.51
C LEU A 573 -4.64 -27.03 -9.02
N ARG A 574 -5.17 -28.16 -9.52
CA ARG A 574 -5.17 -28.49 -10.96
C ARG A 574 -5.92 -27.46 -11.80
N ARG A 575 -7.06 -26.95 -11.31
CA ARG A 575 -7.82 -25.90 -12.01
C ARG A 575 -7.00 -24.60 -12.11
N LEU A 576 -6.41 -24.16 -11.01
CA LEU A 576 -5.57 -22.96 -10.97
C LEU A 576 -4.37 -23.04 -11.91
N LEU A 577 -3.72 -24.19 -11.98
CA LEU A 577 -2.57 -24.41 -12.88
C LEU A 577 -2.99 -24.45 -14.35
N LYS A 578 -4.17 -25.02 -14.65
CA LYS A 578 -4.73 -25.05 -16.00
C LYS A 578 -5.04 -23.63 -16.51
N ASP A 579 -5.60 -22.79 -15.64
CA ASP A 579 -5.88 -21.38 -15.96
C ASP A 579 -4.60 -20.59 -16.27
N GLN A 580 -3.48 -20.97 -15.65
CA GLN A 580 -2.15 -20.40 -15.89
C GLN A 580 -1.36 -21.09 -17.02
N LYS A 581 -1.96 -22.04 -17.75
CA LYS A 581 -1.30 -22.84 -18.79
C LYS A 581 -0.02 -23.56 -18.31
N ILE A 582 0.03 -23.92 -17.02
CA ILE A 582 1.13 -24.68 -16.42
C ILE A 582 0.87 -26.18 -16.63
N ASP A 583 1.87 -26.93 -17.12
CA ASP A 583 1.77 -28.38 -17.24
C ASP A 583 1.52 -29.03 -15.87
N ALA A 584 0.45 -29.82 -15.78
CA ALA A 584 -0.06 -30.42 -14.54
C ALA A 584 0.18 -31.94 -14.48
N LYS A 585 1.03 -32.50 -15.36
CA LYS A 585 1.33 -33.95 -15.38
C LYS A 585 1.76 -34.50 -14.02
N ASP A 586 2.65 -33.81 -13.32
CA ASP A 586 3.13 -34.23 -12.00
C ASP A 586 2.00 -34.21 -10.95
N LEU A 587 1.01 -33.31 -11.12
CA LEU A 587 -0.18 -33.25 -10.27
C LEU A 587 -1.18 -34.38 -10.60
N ASP A 588 -1.23 -34.83 -11.85
CA ASP A 588 -2.05 -35.99 -12.23
C ASP A 588 -1.51 -37.31 -11.64
N ASP A 589 -0.19 -37.43 -11.44
CA ASP A 589 0.43 -38.53 -10.68
C ASP A 589 0.05 -38.49 -9.20
N ILE A 590 0.07 -37.31 -8.58
CA ILE A 590 -0.37 -37.10 -7.19
C ILE A 590 -1.85 -37.49 -7.02
N LEU A 591 -2.72 -37.02 -7.92
CA LEU A 591 -4.15 -37.33 -7.91
C LEU A 591 -4.43 -38.83 -8.07
N ARG A 592 -3.65 -39.54 -8.91
CA ARG A 592 -3.74 -41.00 -9.02
C ARG A 592 -3.38 -41.70 -7.72
N GLY A 593 -2.29 -41.30 -7.06
CA GLY A 593 -1.88 -41.87 -5.79
C GLY A 593 -2.87 -41.59 -4.66
N LEU A 594 -3.45 -40.37 -4.61
CA LEU A 594 -4.50 -40.02 -3.64
C LEU A 594 -5.78 -40.86 -3.84
N ARG A 595 -6.19 -41.12 -5.09
CA ARG A 595 -7.33 -42.02 -5.38
C ARG A 595 -7.07 -43.47 -4.98
N GLN A 596 -5.83 -43.93 -5.12
CA GLN A 596 -5.43 -45.26 -4.64
C GLN A 596 -5.48 -45.33 -3.11
N LEU A 597 -5.05 -44.27 -2.41
CA LEU A 597 -5.15 -44.16 -0.95
C LEU A 597 -6.60 -44.08 -0.44
N ASP A 598 -7.56 -43.63 -1.25
CA ASP A 598 -8.99 -43.68 -0.91
C ASP A 598 -9.62 -45.08 -1.10
N SER A 599 -8.90 -46.05 -1.66
CA SER A 599 -9.44 -47.40 -1.85
C SER A 599 -9.32 -48.23 -0.57
N ASP A 600 -10.36 -49.01 -0.23
CA ASP A 600 -10.31 -49.94 0.93
C ASP A 600 -9.20 -50.99 0.79
N SER A 601 -8.89 -51.38 -0.45
CA SER A 601 -7.79 -52.30 -0.76
C SER A 601 -6.41 -51.78 -0.34
N ALA A 602 -6.21 -50.45 -0.30
CA ALA A 602 -4.91 -49.88 0.09
C ALA A 602 -4.58 -50.17 1.57
N TYR A 603 -5.58 -50.31 2.43
CA TYR A 603 -5.41 -50.53 3.86
C TYR A 603 -5.26 -52.01 4.24
N GLN A 604 -5.43 -52.93 3.27
CA GLN A 604 -5.28 -54.37 3.50
C GLN A 604 -3.81 -54.81 3.64
N ASN A 605 -2.89 -54.10 2.98
CA ASN A 605 -1.46 -54.37 3.04
C ASN A 605 -0.71 -53.15 3.62
N PRO A 606 -0.20 -53.25 4.87
CA PRO A 606 0.38 -52.11 5.57
C PRO A 606 1.75 -51.70 5.03
N GLU A 607 2.48 -52.57 4.33
CA GLU A 607 3.74 -52.22 3.68
C GLU A 607 3.47 -51.51 2.34
N ALA A 608 2.50 -51.99 1.58
CA ALA A 608 2.07 -51.32 0.35
C ALA A 608 1.49 -49.93 0.64
N LEU A 609 0.69 -49.78 1.71
CA LEU A 609 0.16 -48.49 2.15
C LEU A 609 1.26 -47.48 2.48
N ALA A 610 2.26 -47.89 3.26
CA ALA A 610 3.36 -47.01 3.65
C ALA A 610 4.22 -46.58 2.45
N LYS A 611 4.44 -47.49 1.49
CA LYS A 611 5.12 -47.16 0.23
C LYS A 611 4.30 -46.19 -0.62
N LEU A 612 2.99 -46.40 -0.71
CA LEU A 612 2.09 -45.55 -1.48
C LEU A 612 1.98 -44.14 -0.87
N GLU A 613 1.81 -44.02 0.44
CA GLU A 613 1.79 -42.73 1.13
C GLU A 613 3.12 -41.99 0.95
N GLY A 614 4.25 -42.65 1.20
CA GLY A 614 5.57 -42.05 1.02
C GLY A 614 5.82 -41.59 -0.42
N ALA A 615 5.34 -42.32 -1.42
CA ALA A 615 5.43 -41.94 -2.82
C ALA A 615 4.59 -40.68 -3.13
N VAL A 616 3.35 -40.62 -2.65
CA VAL A 616 2.46 -39.44 -2.83
C VAL A 616 3.06 -38.21 -2.16
N THR A 617 3.50 -38.33 -0.90
CA THR A 617 4.14 -37.24 -0.15
C THR A 617 5.41 -36.74 -0.86
N SER A 618 6.23 -37.66 -1.38
CA SER A 618 7.43 -37.30 -2.15
C SER A 618 7.11 -36.58 -3.46
N ASN A 619 6.07 -37.02 -4.18
CA ASN A 619 5.62 -36.40 -5.42
C ASN A 619 5.09 -34.98 -5.18
N ILE A 620 4.33 -34.76 -4.09
CA ILE A 620 3.85 -33.42 -3.71
C ILE A 620 5.03 -32.49 -3.38
N LYS A 621 6.03 -32.96 -2.61
CA LYS A 621 7.22 -32.16 -2.26
C LYS A 621 8.05 -31.80 -3.51
N ARG A 622 8.19 -32.72 -4.46
CA ARG A 622 8.85 -32.44 -5.76
C ARG A 622 8.08 -31.41 -6.57
N PHE A 623 6.76 -31.54 -6.61
CA PHE A 623 5.88 -30.61 -7.30
C PHE A 623 5.96 -29.19 -6.71
N GLU A 624 5.90 -29.07 -5.38
CA GLU A 624 6.11 -27.80 -4.67
C GLU A 624 7.47 -27.19 -5.00
N TYR A 625 8.53 -28.00 -4.98
CA TYR A 625 9.89 -27.54 -5.30
C TYR A 625 9.99 -27.01 -6.75
N MET A 626 9.34 -27.67 -7.71
CA MET A 626 9.31 -27.19 -9.10
C MET A 626 8.54 -25.88 -9.25
N LEU A 627 7.40 -25.74 -8.58
CA LEU A 627 6.65 -24.48 -8.56
C LEU A 627 7.47 -23.35 -7.95
N ARG A 628 8.16 -23.61 -6.84
CA ARG A 628 9.07 -22.65 -6.20
C ARG A 628 10.22 -22.27 -7.12
N ARG A 629 10.87 -23.26 -7.74
CA ARG A 629 11.98 -23.00 -8.69
C ARG A 629 11.52 -22.17 -9.87
N ARG A 630 10.30 -22.39 -10.39
CA ARG A 630 9.73 -21.60 -11.48
C ARG A 630 9.46 -20.15 -11.07
N LEU A 631 8.93 -19.93 -9.86
CA LEU A 631 8.77 -18.59 -9.28
C LEU A 631 10.13 -17.88 -9.12
N ASP A 632 11.14 -18.58 -8.61
CA ASP A 632 12.50 -18.03 -8.45
C ASP A 632 13.18 -17.77 -9.82
N SER A 633 12.92 -18.60 -10.82
CA SER A 633 13.46 -18.42 -12.18
C SER A 633 12.85 -17.20 -12.90
N ASN A 634 11.56 -16.95 -12.71
CA ASN A 634 10.89 -15.75 -13.20
C ASN A 634 11.36 -14.48 -12.45
N ALA A 635 11.80 -14.62 -11.19
CA ALA A 635 12.40 -13.52 -10.43
C ALA A 635 13.85 -13.22 -10.88
N ASN A 636 14.62 -14.24 -11.25
CA ASN A 636 16.03 -14.09 -11.66
C ASN A 636 16.24 -13.86 -13.17
N GLN A 637 15.25 -14.15 -14.04
CA GLN A 637 15.37 -13.87 -15.49
C GLN A 637 15.38 -12.37 -15.83
N VAL A 638 15.04 -11.48 -14.88
CA VAL A 638 15.01 -10.02 -15.11
C VAL A 638 16.34 -9.32 -14.73
N PHE A 639 17.32 -10.05 -14.18
CA PHE A 639 18.60 -9.44 -13.74
C PHE A 639 19.79 -9.62 -14.71
N LEU A 640 19.59 -10.18 -15.91
CA LEU A 640 20.69 -10.40 -16.89
C LEU A 640 20.39 -9.93 -18.31
N SER A 641 19.43 -9.02 -18.50
CA SER A 641 19.17 -8.38 -19.79
C SER A 641 19.31 -6.87 -19.64
N GLY A 642 20.54 -6.36 -19.62
CA GLY A 642 20.75 -4.92 -19.52
C GLY A 642 22.19 -4.48 -19.30
N SER A 643 23.15 -4.99 -20.07
CA SER A 643 24.39 -4.24 -20.32
C SER A 643 25.09 -4.77 -21.56
N ASP A 644 25.41 -3.84 -22.44
CA ASP A 644 26.32 -3.93 -23.57
C ASP A 644 25.81 -4.57 -24.87
N ASP A 645 24.90 -3.86 -25.53
CA ASP A 645 25.06 -3.70 -26.99
C ASP A 645 24.69 -2.28 -27.40
N VAL A 646 25.71 -1.40 -27.43
CA VAL A 646 25.63 -0.13 -28.16
C VAL A 646 25.64 -0.48 -29.66
N PRO A 647 24.61 -0.11 -30.44
CA PRO A 647 24.59 -0.36 -31.88
C PRO A 647 25.85 0.23 -32.53
N GLU A 648 26.51 -0.51 -33.42
CA GLU A 648 27.83 -0.14 -33.99
C GLU A 648 27.88 1.28 -34.59
N GLN A 649 26.73 1.79 -35.03
CA GLN A 649 26.57 3.13 -35.61
C GLN A 649 26.84 4.27 -34.60
N TYR A 650 26.70 4.02 -33.30
CA TYR A 650 26.89 5.01 -32.24
C TYR A 650 28.23 4.91 -31.51
N ARG A 651 28.99 3.81 -31.69
CA ARG A 651 30.29 3.63 -31.03
C ARG A 651 31.31 4.72 -31.42
N LYS A 652 31.30 5.15 -32.70
CA LYS A 652 32.16 6.24 -33.20
C LYS A 652 31.78 7.63 -32.66
N LEU A 653 30.49 7.89 -32.46
CA LEU A 653 29.99 9.15 -31.91
C LEU A 653 30.29 9.28 -30.41
N VAL A 654 30.17 8.18 -29.67
CA VAL A 654 30.51 8.12 -28.24
C VAL A 654 32.03 8.24 -28.02
N GLU A 655 32.87 7.59 -28.84
CA GLU A 655 34.32 7.78 -28.79
C GLU A 655 34.75 9.22 -29.08
N GLN A 656 34.11 9.90 -30.04
CA GLN A 656 34.39 11.31 -30.32
C GLN A 656 33.98 12.23 -29.16
N TYR A 657 32.87 11.93 -28.48
CA TYR A 657 32.40 12.67 -27.32
C TYR A 657 33.36 12.52 -26.12
N TYR A 658 33.80 11.30 -25.80
CA TYR A 658 34.76 11.08 -24.71
C TYR A 658 36.18 11.61 -25.03
N ARG A 659 36.59 11.58 -26.31
CA ARG A 659 37.87 12.15 -26.76
C ARG A 659 37.86 13.69 -26.74
N ALA A 660 36.70 14.32 -26.91
CA ALA A 660 36.53 15.76 -26.76
C ALA A 660 36.54 16.16 -25.27
N LEU A 661 35.89 15.38 -24.40
CA LEU A 661 35.95 15.58 -22.94
C LEU A 661 37.37 15.38 -22.38
N SER A 662 38.13 14.39 -22.88
CA SER A 662 39.50 14.13 -22.41
C SER A 662 40.54 15.13 -22.93
N LYS A 663 40.21 15.94 -23.94
CA LYS A 663 41.08 17.01 -24.48
C LYS A 663 40.79 18.40 -23.92
N GLY A 664 39.67 18.59 -23.21
CA GLY A 664 39.31 19.86 -22.56
C GLY A 664 39.85 20.03 -21.12
N GLY A 665 40.51 19.02 -20.55
CA GLY A 665 41.01 19.02 -19.17
C GLY A 665 42.51 19.24 -19.02
N GLY A 666 43.16 19.92 -19.96
CA GLY A 666 44.61 20.08 -19.95
C GLY A 666 45.09 21.35 -20.65
N LYS A 667 44.74 22.52 -20.09
CA LYS A 667 45.61 23.69 -19.92
C LYS A 667 44.94 24.74 -19.06
#